data_AF-A0A7C2IHM0-F1
#
_entry.id   AF-A0A7C2IHM0-F1
#
_cell.length_a   1.000
_cell.length_b   1.000
_cell.length_c   1.000
_cell.angle_alpha   90.00
_cell.angle_beta   90.00
_cell.angle_gamma   90.00
#
_symmetry.space_group_name_H-M   'P 1'
#
loop_
_entity.id
_entity.type
_entity.pdbx_description
1 polymer ?
#
loop_
_entity_poly.entity_id
_entity_poly.type
_entity_poly.pdbx_seq_one_letter_code
_entity_poly.pdbx_strand_id
1 'polypeptide(L)'
;MKRSALFILSFLVCGICTVAVSSDSGQQDDRTRTIRQKDKNIRVGVTSQEINTSNPDDVRLWAVLIGVSQFKYGDQDLDGNLIPNLRYADNDARELYNFLRSPEGGSFRDERDGGNMILLTDEDATKVNVEKALNKLKQSKPNDFFVIFIAAHGMIAGENDPVTKASIETPYFVLHDTDPRDFKRTALPMEYFRDLVSKLPAKKGLVLSDTCNSAGVQLTGRSSGSTSRVNARYITEMNSIDSGIGFIWSAGQFETAREPLYLGHGAFTYCLLEGLRGNADQNQDSRVTFNEIGEYLREEVPKITEDKQHPYYSTNFLEANYIALSVVDYADLNAETGASPYGTLVIRTPGLDGVEVSIDGAYYDKLDSRIQRTVKLKAGPRQLSFTRAGIKREIQAVVEPRKSKYVEVNLSFTQGDEEALVDSTTKQLNVYLSEPKEPSKDSKEIFYKGVDSFNKQKFGEAVELFTKAIQSNGGAYHEALVYLGRAQQSLGREEAAVASFKAALAIRTSDYETQTLLAEAQFNAGYNIEDVINQLQGIIYRHPNYDYARVVLADVFLSRRDFSGAERQLKRAIDIVPTSPPAHMIMAEALTFQNSKPKQMQAVKEAETALELFDKVSRKQVSASRGLKRLSISHIIFGGGRYVNYEAMAEARYIHGYALISLVRL
;
A
#
# COMPACT_ATOMS: atom_id res chain seq x y z
N MET A 1 -31.10 -21.89 72.48
CA MET A 1 -30.64 -20.49 72.68
C MET A 1 -31.58 -19.59 71.89
N LYS A 2 -32.12 -18.55 72.58
CA LYS A 2 -32.94 -17.37 72.19
C LYS A 2 -33.14 -17.07 70.68
N ARG A 3 -34.23 -16.49 70.15
CA ARG A 3 -35.63 -16.11 70.51
C ARG A 3 -36.11 -15.23 69.32
N SER A 4 -37.35 -15.43 68.81
CA SER A 4 -38.36 -14.44 68.31
C SER A 4 -37.95 -13.39 67.22
N ALA A 5 -38.76 -12.86 66.28
CA ALA A 5 -40.20 -12.70 66.14
C ALA A 5 -40.63 -12.21 64.71
N LEU A 6 -41.93 -12.40 64.37
CA LEU A 6 -42.94 -11.46 63.77
C LEU A 6 -42.61 -10.57 62.52
N PHE A 7 -43.51 -10.08 61.64
CA PHE A 7 -44.94 -10.26 61.25
C PHE A 7 -45.24 -9.23 60.11
N ILE A 8 -46.18 -9.57 59.22
CA ILE A 8 -47.30 -8.76 58.65
C ILE A 8 -47.15 -7.65 57.56
N LEU A 9 -48.04 -7.83 56.56
CA LEU A 9 -48.69 -6.98 55.54
C LEU A 9 -49.26 -5.60 55.98
N SER A 10 -49.46 -4.67 55.04
CA SER A 10 -50.69 -3.83 54.77
C SER A 10 -50.30 -2.51 54.07
N PHE A 11 -50.71 -2.22 52.82
CA PHE A 11 -51.97 -1.61 52.31
C PHE A 11 -52.26 -0.15 52.72
N LEU A 12 -52.23 0.78 51.74
CA LEU A 12 -53.13 1.93 51.44
C LEU A 12 -52.44 2.79 50.33
N VAL A 13 -52.91 2.95 49.08
CA VAL A 13 -54.11 3.58 48.46
C VAL A 13 -54.07 5.12 48.34
N CYS A 14 -54.33 5.58 47.09
CA CYS A 14 -54.70 6.93 46.58
C CYS A 14 -53.59 7.98 46.39
N GLY A 15 -53.42 8.66 45.25
CA GLY A 15 -54.11 8.68 43.97
C GLY A 15 -53.62 9.87 43.11
N ILE A 16 -54.07 9.88 41.84
CA ILE A 16 -54.17 11.04 40.91
C ILE A 16 -53.10 11.13 39.77
N CYS A 17 -53.67 11.17 38.55
CA CYS A 17 -53.19 11.67 37.26
C CYS A 17 -52.29 10.80 36.34
N THR A 18 -52.97 10.16 35.39
CA THR A 18 -52.82 10.28 33.92
C THR A 18 -51.41 10.34 33.30
N VAL A 19 -51.15 9.35 32.44
CA VAL A 19 -50.56 9.40 31.07
C VAL A 19 -49.63 8.19 30.90
N ALA A 20 -49.94 7.38 29.89
CA ALA A 20 -49.13 6.25 29.46
C ALA A 20 -47.73 6.74 29.04
N VAL A 21 -46.70 6.22 29.68
CA VAL A 21 -45.30 6.35 29.24
C VAL A 21 -44.78 4.95 28.96
N SER A 22 -44.55 4.72 27.68
CA SER A 22 -43.78 3.60 27.13
C SER A 22 -42.38 3.59 27.73
N SER A 23 -42.00 2.51 28.42
CA SER A 23 -40.62 2.27 28.81
C SER A 23 -39.85 1.65 27.64
N ASP A 24 -39.00 2.50 27.09
CA ASP A 24 -38.01 2.31 26.04
C ASP A 24 -37.10 1.10 26.32
N SER A 25 -37.06 0.15 25.38
CA SER A 25 -36.11 -0.96 25.37
C SER A 25 -35.62 -1.21 23.95
N GLY A 26 -34.38 -0.80 23.68
CA GLY A 26 -33.56 -1.34 22.59
C GLY A 26 -33.57 -0.54 21.29
N GLN A 27 -32.87 0.62 21.28
CA GLN A 27 -32.35 1.22 20.05
C GLN A 27 -31.34 0.27 19.39
N GLN A 28 -31.84 -0.65 18.57
CA GLN A 28 -31.06 -1.38 17.59
C GLN A 28 -31.43 -0.82 16.21
N ASP A 29 -30.56 0.07 15.75
CA ASP A 29 -30.29 0.47 14.36
C ASP A 29 -31.46 1.02 13.51
N ASP A 30 -31.76 2.31 13.72
CA ASP A 30 -32.69 3.11 12.89
C ASP A 30 -32.10 3.47 11.50
N ARG A 31 -30.81 3.20 11.24
CA ARG A 31 -30.16 3.51 9.95
C ARG A 31 -30.58 2.58 8.82
N THR A 32 -30.96 1.33 9.14
CA THR A 32 -31.38 0.33 8.15
C THR A 32 -32.76 0.64 7.54
N ARG A 33 -33.58 1.47 8.21
CA ARG A 33 -34.90 1.88 7.73
C ARG A 33 -34.85 3.09 6.78
N THR A 34 -33.91 4.00 6.96
CA THR A 34 -33.89 5.28 6.23
C THR A 34 -33.54 5.13 4.75
N ILE A 35 -32.68 4.16 4.40
CA ILE A 35 -32.33 3.86 2.99
C ILE A 35 -33.54 3.30 2.21
N ARG A 36 -34.53 2.71 2.89
CA ARG A 36 -35.72 2.13 2.24
C ARG A 36 -36.78 3.15 1.81
N GLN A 37 -36.66 4.43 2.19
CA GLN A 37 -37.84 5.31 2.21
C GLN A 37 -37.84 6.52 1.27
N LYS A 38 -36.78 6.79 0.48
CA LYS A 38 -36.80 7.95 -0.44
C LYS A 38 -36.75 7.68 -1.94
N ASP A 39 -36.26 6.54 -2.39
CA ASP A 39 -36.47 6.08 -3.77
C ASP A 39 -36.83 4.60 -3.78
N LYS A 40 -38.07 4.29 -4.15
CA LYS A 40 -38.46 2.93 -4.44
C LYS A 40 -37.68 2.48 -5.69
N ASN A 41 -36.63 1.68 -5.51
CA ASN A 41 -36.43 0.37 -6.18
C ASN A 41 -34.97 -0.03 -6.50
N ILE A 42 -33.94 0.77 -6.26
CA ILE A 42 -32.57 0.40 -6.64
C ILE A 42 -31.99 -0.63 -5.64
N ARG A 43 -31.55 -1.78 -6.13
CA ARG A 43 -30.96 -2.85 -5.32
C ARG A 43 -29.83 -3.54 -6.08
N VAL A 44 -28.74 -3.83 -5.38
CA VAL A 44 -27.61 -4.58 -5.94
C VAL A 44 -28.08 -5.91 -6.53
N GLY A 45 -27.64 -6.23 -7.73
CA GLY A 45 -27.97 -7.48 -8.42
C GLY A 45 -29.36 -7.59 -9.04
N VAL A 46 -30.18 -6.52 -8.94
CA VAL A 46 -31.54 -6.48 -9.50
C VAL A 46 -31.57 -5.58 -10.74
N THR A 47 -32.22 -6.04 -11.81
CA THR A 47 -32.40 -5.24 -13.03
C THR A 47 -33.58 -4.27 -12.91
N SER A 48 -33.57 -3.20 -13.73
CA SER A 48 -34.70 -2.27 -13.86
C SER A 48 -36.02 -2.96 -14.27
N GLN A 49 -35.96 -4.12 -14.94
CA GLN A 49 -37.13 -4.89 -15.33
C GLN A 49 -37.67 -5.76 -14.19
N GLU A 50 -36.79 -6.39 -13.42
CA GLU A 50 -37.15 -7.24 -12.26
C GLU A 50 -37.81 -6.43 -11.15
N ILE A 51 -37.35 -5.21 -10.95
CA ILE A 51 -37.95 -4.19 -10.08
C ILE A 51 -39.46 -4.02 -10.35
N ASN A 52 -39.87 -4.11 -11.62
CA ASN A 52 -41.24 -3.84 -12.05
C ASN A 52 -42.10 -5.10 -12.23
N THR A 53 -41.49 -6.30 -12.20
CA THR A 53 -42.16 -7.56 -12.63
C THR A 53 -42.04 -8.71 -11.63
N SER A 54 -41.17 -8.61 -10.61
CA SER A 54 -40.93 -9.64 -9.60
C SER A 54 -40.76 -9.03 -8.21
N ASN A 55 -40.88 -9.82 -7.13
CA ASN A 55 -40.57 -9.31 -5.79
C ASN A 55 -39.03 -9.18 -5.67
N PRO A 56 -38.47 -7.97 -5.52
CA PRO A 56 -37.02 -7.78 -5.44
C PRO A 56 -36.38 -8.50 -4.24
N ASP A 57 -37.16 -8.88 -3.23
CA ASP A 57 -36.72 -9.69 -2.08
C ASP A 57 -36.40 -11.15 -2.42
N ASP A 58 -36.76 -11.62 -3.63
CA ASP A 58 -36.48 -12.98 -4.08
C ASP A 58 -35.06 -13.16 -4.64
N VAL A 59 -34.35 -12.06 -4.94
CA VAL A 59 -32.96 -12.08 -5.43
C VAL A 59 -32.00 -12.32 -4.27
N ARG A 60 -31.32 -13.47 -4.26
CA ARG A 60 -30.27 -13.74 -3.27
C ARG A 60 -28.92 -13.29 -3.81
N LEU A 61 -28.12 -12.74 -2.90
CA LEU A 61 -26.77 -12.27 -3.16
C LEU A 61 -25.77 -13.34 -2.71
N TRP A 62 -24.89 -13.75 -3.61
CA TRP A 62 -23.86 -14.76 -3.37
C TRP A 62 -22.48 -14.15 -3.58
N ALA A 63 -21.51 -14.45 -2.73
CA ALA A 63 -20.15 -13.97 -2.94
C ALA A 63 -19.08 -14.98 -2.51
N VAL A 64 -18.03 -15.11 -3.32
CA VAL A 64 -16.82 -15.84 -2.96
C VAL A 64 -15.64 -14.92 -3.22
N LEU A 65 -14.95 -14.52 -2.15
CA LEU A 65 -13.83 -13.59 -2.20
C LEU A 65 -12.57 -14.31 -1.73
N ILE A 66 -11.53 -14.30 -2.56
CA ILE A 66 -10.30 -15.08 -2.38
C ILE A 66 -9.12 -14.11 -2.47
N GLY A 67 -8.27 -14.09 -1.45
CA GLY A 67 -7.07 -13.26 -1.40
C GLY A 67 -5.88 -14.03 -0.86
N VAL A 68 -4.81 -14.20 -1.65
CA VAL A 68 -3.63 -14.97 -1.23
C VAL A 68 -2.39 -14.10 -1.26
N SER A 69 -2.00 -13.58 -0.10
CA SER A 69 -0.74 -12.87 0.09
C SER A 69 0.37 -13.82 0.52
N GLN A 70 0.07 -14.71 1.46
CA GLN A 70 1.01 -15.67 2.01
C GLN A 70 0.80 -17.05 1.42
N PHE A 71 1.80 -17.58 0.72
CA PHE A 71 1.82 -18.95 0.20
C PHE A 71 2.58 -19.85 1.17
N LYS A 72 2.13 -21.09 1.34
CA LYS A 72 2.76 -22.09 2.22
C LYS A 72 4.24 -22.33 1.89
N TYR A 73 4.58 -22.28 0.60
CA TYR A 73 5.94 -22.40 0.08
C TYR A 73 6.46 -21.06 -0.46
N GLY A 74 5.86 -19.96 -0.01
CA GLY A 74 6.18 -18.61 -0.43
C GLY A 74 7.64 -18.26 -0.15
N ASP A 75 8.28 -17.58 -1.10
CA ASP A 75 9.68 -17.12 -1.08
C ASP A 75 10.75 -18.23 -0.95
N GLN A 76 10.35 -19.51 -0.95
CA GLN A 76 11.25 -20.66 -0.89
C GLN A 76 11.64 -21.10 -2.30
N ASP A 77 12.95 -21.27 -2.54
CA ASP A 77 13.45 -21.97 -3.73
C ASP A 77 13.44 -23.48 -3.47
N LEU A 78 12.54 -24.19 -4.15
CA LEU A 78 12.35 -25.62 -4.08
C LEU A 78 12.78 -26.25 -5.41
N ASP A 79 14.05 -26.62 -5.50
CA ASP A 79 14.66 -27.26 -6.68
C ASP A 79 14.56 -26.39 -7.95
N GLY A 80 14.78 -25.08 -7.83
CA GLY A 80 14.67 -24.12 -8.93
C GLY A 80 13.24 -23.65 -9.21
N ASN A 81 12.31 -23.98 -8.29
CA ASN A 81 10.92 -23.55 -8.35
C ASN A 81 10.62 -22.59 -7.20
N LEU A 82 10.12 -21.38 -7.51
CA LEU A 82 9.90 -20.30 -6.55
C LEU A 82 8.53 -19.66 -6.79
N ILE A 83 7.73 -19.53 -5.72
CA ILE A 83 6.50 -18.72 -5.70
C ILE A 83 6.72 -17.59 -4.70
N PRO A 84 6.81 -16.32 -5.11
CA PRO A 84 7.00 -15.21 -4.17
C PRO A 84 5.69 -14.87 -3.44
N ASN A 85 5.78 -14.40 -2.20
CA ASN A 85 4.63 -13.85 -1.48
C ASN A 85 4.15 -12.52 -2.11
N LEU A 86 2.84 -12.30 -2.03
CA LEU A 86 2.18 -11.02 -2.37
C LEU A 86 1.95 -10.20 -1.09
N ARG A 87 1.61 -8.92 -1.25
CA ARG A 87 1.57 -7.99 -0.11
C ARG A 87 0.18 -7.66 0.37
N TYR A 88 -0.77 -7.51 -0.55
CA TYR A 88 -2.08 -6.93 -0.26
C TYR A 88 -3.25 -7.74 -0.78
N ALA A 89 -3.04 -8.83 -1.50
CA ALA A 89 -4.10 -9.67 -2.06
C ALA A 89 -5.13 -10.15 -0.99
N ASP A 90 -4.67 -10.51 0.20
CA ASP A 90 -5.52 -10.82 1.36
C ASP A 90 -6.32 -9.59 1.85
N ASN A 91 -5.67 -8.44 1.96
CA ASN A 91 -6.31 -7.18 2.37
C ASN A 91 -7.33 -6.69 1.32
N ASP A 92 -7.02 -6.85 0.05
CA ASP A 92 -7.89 -6.56 -1.10
C ASP A 92 -9.22 -7.34 -0.98
N ALA A 93 -9.13 -8.64 -0.71
CA ALA A 93 -10.30 -9.48 -0.50
C ALA A 93 -11.09 -9.08 0.77
N ARG A 94 -10.41 -8.71 1.88
CA ARG A 94 -11.05 -8.25 3.12
C ARG A 94 -11.77 -6.92 2.96
N GLU A 95 -11.20 -5.96 2.25
CA GLU A 95 -11.84 -4.65 2.08
C GLU A 95 -13.03 -4.72 1.12
N LEU A 96 -12.96 -5.54 0.06
CA LEU A 96 -14.13 -5.82 -0.77
C LEU A 96 -15.21 -6.59 0.01
N TYR A 97 -14.80 -7.52 0.88
CA TYR A 97 -15.71 -8.21 1.79
C TYR A 97 -16.46 -7.22 2.70
N ASN A 98 -15.73 -6.28 3.32
CA ASN A 98 -16.31 -5.26 4.18
C ASN A 98 -17.26 -4.34 3.40
N PHE A 99 -16.88 -3.95 2.19
CA PHE A 99 -17.72 -3.14 1.32
C PHE A 99 -19.03 -3.87 0.96
N LEU A 100 -19.01 -5.11 0.51
CA LEU A 100 -20.22 -5.85 0.13
C LEU A 100 -21.18 -6.08 1.32
N ARG A 101 -20.67 -6.15 2.55
CA ARG A 101 -21.51 -6.21 3.77
C ARG A 101 -22.21 -4.89 4.10
N SER A 102 -21.72 -3.76 3.58
CA SER A 102 -22.34 -2.45 3.80
C SER A 102 -23.70 -2.34 3.09
N PRO A 103 -24.59 -1.42 3.51
CA PRO A 103 -25.82 -1.10 2.79
C PRO A 103 -25.56 -0.76 1.30
N GLU A 104 -24.55 0.05 1.03
CA GLU A 104 -24.14 0.47 -0.31
C GLU A 104 -23.68 -0.70 -1.17
N GLY A 105 -22.94 -1.64 -0.57
CA GLY A 105 -22.48 -2.86 -1.23
C GLY A 105 -23.53 -3.96 -1.36
N GLY A 106 -24.78 -3.71 -0.93
CA GLY A 106 -25.90 -4.65 -1.08
C GLY A 106 -26.22 -5.50 0.15
N SER A 107 -25.55 -5.27 1.29
CA SER A 107 -25.78 -5.99 2.55
C SER A 107 -25.65 -7.51 2.42
N PHE A 108 -24.59 -7.95 1.74
CA PHE A 108 -24.28 -9.37 1.63
C PHE A 108 -24.14 -9.99 3.03
N ARG A 109 -24.72 -11.17 3.23
CA ARG A 109 -24.67 -11.90 4.50
C ARG A 109 -23.61 -13.00 4.43
N ASP A 110 -22.74 -13.02 5.43
CA ASP A 110 -21.72 -14.06 5.60
C ASP A 110 -22.34 -15.44 5.86
N GLU A 111 -21.70 -16.49 5.38
CA GLU A 111 -22.10 -17.88 5.62
C GLU A 111 -22.27 -18.21 7.11
N ARG A 112 -21.39 -17.69 7.98
CA ARG A 112 -21.45 -17.88 9.44
C ARG A 112 -22.71 -17.25 10.05
N ASP A 113 -23.26 -16.24 9.38
CA ASP A 113 -24.50 -15.55 9.76
C ASP A 113 -25.72 -16.12 9.02
N GLY A 114 -25.60 -17.31 8.40
CA GLY A 114 -26.66 -17.96 7.62
C GLY A 114 -26.86 -17.40 6.20
N GLY A 115 -25.87 -16.66 5.69
CA GLY A 115 -25.87 -16.10 4.33
C GLY A 115 -25.09 -16.93 3.31
N ASN A 116 -24.69 -16.27 2.21
CA ASN A 116 -24.13 -16.88 1.01
C ASN A 116 -22.79 -16.24 0.58
N MET A 117 -22.16 -15.49 1.49
CA MET A 117 -20.86 -14.85 1.27
C MET A 117 -19.75 -15.60 2.02
N ILE A 118 -18.66 -15.90 1.32
CA ILE A 118 -17.50 -16.62 1.85
C ILE A 118 -16.25 -15.79 1.54
N LEU A 119 -15.41 -15.59 2.55
CA LEU A 119 -14.08 -15.00 2.43
C LEU A 119 -13.04 -16.07 2.76
N LEU A 120 -12.06 -16.25 1.87
CA LEU A 120 -10.90 -17.11 2.08
C LEU A 120 -9.64 -16.28 1.89
N THR A 121 -8.84 -16.13 2.93
CA THR A 121 -7.54 -15.45 2.85
C THR A 121 -6.40 -16.34 3.29
N ASP A 122 -5.25 -16.24 2.63
CA ASP A 122 -4.00 -16.89 3.03
C ASP A 122 -4.20 -18.38 3.38
N GLU A 123 -3.94 -18.81 4.62
CA GLU A 123 -4.03 -20.21 5.06
C GLU A 123 -5.41 -20.85 4.81
N ASP A 124 -6.48 -20.04 4.79
CA ASP A 124 -7.83 -20.53 4.51
C ASP A 124 -8.07 -20.74 2.99
N ALA A 125 -7.33 -20.04 2.13
CA ALA A 125 -7.44 -20.07 0.68
C ALA A 125 -6.67 -21.25 0.05
N THR A 126 -6.91 -22.46 0.57
CA THR A 126 -6.42 -23.72 -0.01
C THR A 126 -7.23 -24.13 -1.22
N LYS A 127 -6.67 -24.96 -2.13
CA LYS A 127 -7.38 -25.50 -3.29
C LYS A 127 -8.70 -26.15 -2.91
N VAL A 128 -8.70 -26.98 -1.86
CA VAL A 128 -9.91 -27.68 -1.40
C VAL A 128 -10.98 -26.70 -0.90
N ASN A 129 -10.59 -25.70 -0.11
CA ASN A 129 -11.53 -24.72 0.42
C ASN A 129 -12.09 -23.82 -0.68
N VAL A 130 -11.24 -23.38 -1.62
CA VAL A 130 -11.65 -22.58 -2.78
C VAL A 130 -12.61 -23.36 -3.67
N GLU A 131 -12.30 -24.61 -4.01
CA GLU A 131 -13.19 -25.48 -4.80
C GLU A 131 -14.54 -25.68 -4.09
N LYS A 132 -14.53 -25.90 -2.77
CA LYS A 132 -15.75 -26.03 -1.96
C LYS A 132 -16.58 -24.74 -1.98
N ALA A 133 -15.96 -23.59 -1.77
CA ALA A 133 -16.63 -22.29 -1.77
C ALA A 133 -17.25 -21.97 -3.14
N LEU A 134 -16.50 -22.16 -4.23
CA LEU A 134 -16.99 -21.97 -5.59
C LEU A 134 -18.12 -22.94 -5.92
N ASN A 135 -18.03 -24.22 -5.52
CA ASN A 135 -19.11 -25.18 -5.75
C ASN A 135 -20.40 -24.83 -5.01
N LYS A 136 -20.32 -24.09 -3.88
CA LYS A 136 -21.51 -23.63 -3.17
C LYS A 136 -22.37 -22.70 -4.03
N LEU A 137 -21.78 -21.94 -4.95
CA LEU A 137 -22.51 -21.08 -5.90
C LEU A 137 -23.48 -21.86 -6.80
N LYS A 138 -23.29 -23.18 -6.98
CA LYS A 138 -24.24 -24.04 -7.72
C LYS A 138 -25.62 -24.17 -7.04
N GLN A 139 -25.74 -23.70 -5.79
CA GLN A 139 -27.02 -23.64 -5.07
C GLN A 139 -27.82 -22.36 -5.36
N SER A 140 -27.24 -21.44 -6.14
CA SER A 140 -27.94 -20.24 -6.61
C SER A 140 -29.12 -20.60 -7.52
N LYS A 141 -30.01 -19.62 -7.72
CA LYS A 141 -31.13 -19.70 -8.66
C LYS A 141 -30.89 -18.78 -9.86
N PRO A 142 -31.60 -18.98 -10.99
CA PRO A 142 -31.42 -18.13 -12.18
C PRO A 142 -31.52 -16.62 -11.96
N ASN A 143 -32.38 -16.18 -11.04
CA ASN A 143 -32.58 -14.76 -10.70
C ASN A 143 -31.59 -14.23 -9.65
N ASP A 144 -30.79 -15.09 -9.03
CA ASP A 144 -29.80 -14.65 -8.04
C ASP A 144 -28.65 -13.88 -8.70
N PHE A 145 -27.94 -13.10 -7.89
CA PHE A 145 -26.74 -12.37 -8.31
C PHE A 145 -25.53 -12.88 -7.54
N PHE A 146 -24.41 -13.07 -8.24
CA PHE A 146 -23.17 -13.51 -7.61
C PHE A 146 -22.00 -12.56 -7.87
N VAL A 147 -21.06 -12.50 -6.92
CA VAL A 147 -19.76 -11.85 -7.06
C VAL A 147 -18.67 -12.89 -6.80
N ILE A 148 -17.71 -13.01 -7.71
CA ILE A 148 -16.47 -13.74 -7.45
C ILE A 148 -15.32 -12.76 -7.55
N PHE A 149 -14.49 -12.71 -6.52
CA PHE A 149 -13.25 -11.93 -6.50
C PHE A 149 -12.09 -12.86 -6.20
N ILE A 150 -11.01 -12.77 -6.99
CA ILE A 150 -9.77 -13.48 -6.72
C ILE A 150 -8.58 -12.55 -6.90
N ALA A 151 -7.76 -12.41 -5.85
CA ALA A 151 -6.47 -11.74 -5.86
C ALA A 151 -5.39 -12.76 -5.44
N ALA A 152 -4.49 -13.10 -6.37
CA ALA A 152 -3.47 -14.13 -6.21
C ALA A 152 -2.51 -14.14 -7.42
N HIS A 153 -1.47 -14.98 -7.41
CA HIS A 153 -0.68 -15.23 -8.62
C HIS A 153 -1.47 -16.05 -9.64
N GLY A 154 -1.35 -15.68 -10.92
CA GLY A 154 -1.77 -16.50 -12.06
C GLY A 154 -0.56 -17.04 -12.81
N MET A 155 -0.52 -18.34 -13.12
CA MET A 155 0.63 -19.00 -13.74
C MET A 155 0.20 -19.95 -14.87
N ILE A 156 1.02 -20.03 -15.92
CA ILE A 156 0.84 -21.01 -17.01
C ILE A 156 1.85 -22.13 -16.82
N ALA A 157 1.35 -23.37 -16.77
CA ALA A 157 2.17 -24.57 -16.75
C ALA A 157 2.03 -25.34 -18.08
N GLY A 158 3.16 -25.70 -18.66
CA GLY A 158 3.23 -26.47 -19.91
C GLY A 158 3.35 -27.99 -19.67
N GLU A 159 2.88 -28.79 -20.63
CA GLU A 159 3.26 -30.18 -20.82
C GLU A 159 3.45 -30.49 -22.29
N ASN A 160 4.32 -31.46 -22.57
CA ASN A 160 4.35 -32.05 -23.89
C ASN A 160 3.27 -33.13 -23.95
N ASP A 161 2.41 -33.03 -24.95
CA ASP A 161 1.52 -34.12 -25.34
C ASP A 161 2.37 -35.40 -25.52
N PRO A 162 2.04 -36.49 -24.83
CA PRO A 162 2.85 -37.70 -24.83
C PRO A 162 3.00 -38.31 -26.24
N VAL A 163 2.02 -38.08 -27.12
CA VAL A 163 1.90 -38.62 -28.48
C VAL A 163 2.40 -37.61 -29.51
N THR A 164 1.83 -36.40 -29.54
CA THR A 164 2.12 -35.40 -30.58
C THR A 164 3.37 -34.58 -30.30
N LYS A 165 3.88 -34.65 -29.06
CA LYS A 165 4.97 -33.79 -28.53
C LYS A 165 4.65 -32.29 -28.59
N ALA A 166 3.41 -31.91 -28.89
CA ALA A 166 2.98 -30.52 -28.87
C ALA A 166 2.97 -30.00 -27.42
N SER A 167 3.42 -28.77 -27.21
CA SER A 167 3.33 -28.12 -25.89
C SER A 167 1.89 -27.68 -25.64
N ILE A 168 1.22 -28.30 -24.67
CA ILE A 168 -0.06 -27.89 -24.13
C ILE A 168 0.21 -26.96 -22.95
N GLU A 169 -0.30 -25.74 -23.02
CA GLU A 169 -0.14 -24.73 -21.98
C GLU A 169 -1.48 -24.45 -21.30
N THR A 170 -1.50 -24.64 -19.99
CA THR A 170 -2.71 -24.51 -19.16
C THR A 170 -2.51 -23.42 -18.10
N PRO A 171 -3.44 -22.46 -17.97
CA PRO A 171 -3.41 -21.44 -16.92
C PRO A 171 -3.97 -21.95 -15.59
N TYR A 172 -3.38 -21.51 -14.48
CA TYR A 172 -3.71 -21.88 -13.11
C TYR A 172 -3.75 -20.65 -12.20
N PHE A 173 -4.65 -20.65 -11.22
CA PHE A 173 -4.54 -19.83 -10.03
C PHE A 173 -3.62 -20.52 -9.02
N VAL A 174 -2.66 -19.77 -8.48
CA VAL A 174 -1.82 -20.21 -7.38
C VAL A 174 -2.54 -19.91 -6.08
N LEU A 175 -2.77 -20.94 -5.29
CA LEU A 175 -3.46 -20.88 -4.00
C LEU A 175 -2.46 -21.15 -2.86
N HIS A 176 -2.87 -20.90 -1.62
CA HIS A 176 -1.96 -20.95 -0.47
C HIS A 176 -1.16 -22.26 -0.38
N ASP A 177 -1.81 -23.40 -0.61
CA ASP A 177 -1.23 -24.75 -0.50
C ASP A 177 -0.59 -25.27 -1.79
N THR A 178 -0.42 -24.43 -2.82
CA THR A 178 0.22 -24.83 -4.08
C THR A 178 1.69 -25.18 -3.85
N ASP A 179 2.05 -26.45 -4.03
CA ASP A 179 3.43 -26.92 -3.98
C ASP A 179 4.07 -26.73 -5.36
N PRO A 180 5.12 -25.89 -5.48
CA PRO A 180 5.74 -25.62 -6.78
C PRO A 180 6.42 -26.85 -7.39
N ARG A 181 6.74 -27.89 -6.60
CA ARG A 181 7.29 -29.17 -7.09
C ARG A 181 6.22 -30.10 -7.65
N ASP A 182 4.97 -29.90 -7.25
CA ASP A 182 3.81 -30.67 -7.72
C ASP A 182 2.68 -29.70 -8.15
N PHE A 183 3.10 -28.74 -8.98
CA PHE A 183 2.31 -27.55 -9.28
C PHE A 183 0.95 -27.88 -9.89
N LYS A 184 0.90 -28.75 -10.90
CA LYS A 184 -0.35 -29.07 -11.63
C LYS A 184 -1.41 -29.72 -10.76
N ARG A 185 -0.99 -30.57 -9.81
CA ARG A 185 -1.91 -31.27 -8.92
C ARG A 185 -2.43 -30.34 -7.82
N THR A 186 -1.59 -29.44 -7.32
CA THR A 186 -1.86 -28.62 -6.14
C THR A 186 -2.39 -27.22 -6.47
N ALA A 187 -2.09 -26.66 -7.64
CA ALA A 187 -2.68 -25.42 -8.14
C ALA A 187 -4.11 -25.64 -8.67
N LEU A 188 -4.89 -24.56 -8.79
CA LEU A 188 -6.27 -24.61 -9.31
C LEU A 188 -6.28 -24.28 -10.82
N PRO A 189 -6.64 -25.22 -11.71
CA PRO A 189 -6.75 -24.93 -13.13
C PRO A 189 -7.80 -23.85 -13.39
N MET A 190 -7.48 -22.82 -14.17
CA MET A 190 -8.47 -21.80 -14.52
C MET A 190 -9.58 -22.36 -15.42
N GLU A 191 -9.33 -23.48 -16.12
CA GLU A 191 -10.37 -24.20 -16.87
C GLU A 191 -11.48 -24.70 -15.93
N TYR A 192 -11.13 -25.23 -14.75
CA TYR A 192 -12.12 -25.63 -13.75
C TYR A 192 -13.00 -24.44 -13.33
N PHE A 193 -12.37 -23.28 -13.14
CA PHE A 193 -13.08 -22.04 -12.80
C PHE A 193 -14.04 -21.61 -13.91
N ARG A 194 -13.58 -21.56 -15.16
CA ARG A 194 -14.40 -21.27 -16.34
C ARG A 194 -15.59 -22.21 -16.43
N ASP A 195 -15.34 -23.51 -16.33
CA ASP A 195 -16.36 -24.55 -16.41
C ASP A 195 -17.41 -24.39 -15.32
N LEU A 196 -16.98 -24.09 -14.10
CA LEU A 196 -17.87 -23.82 -12.99
C LEU A 196 -18.76 -22.61 -13.27
N VAL A 197 -18.18 -21.47 -13.67
CA VAL A 197 -18.91 -20.24 -13.99
C VAL A 197 -19.93 -20.47 -15.11
N SER A 198 -19.55 -21.16 -16.19
CA SER A 198 -20.44 -21.45 -17.32
C SER A 198 -21.67 -22.30 -16.95
N LYS A 199 -21.56 -23.09 -15.87
CA LYS A 199 -22.59 -24.03 -15.41
C LYS A 199 -23.37 -23.50 -14.19
N LEU A 200 -23.11 -22.28 -13.72
CA LEU A 200 -23.85 -21.70 -12.61
C LEU A 200 -25.34 -21.53 -12.96
N PRO A 201 -26.26 -21.83 -12.02
CA PRO A 201 -27.67 -21.55 -12.22
C PRO A 201 -27.95 -20.05 -12.33
N ALA A 202 -27.36 -19.22 -11.45
CA ALA A 202 -27.42 -17.77 -11.54
C ALA A 202 -26.88 -17.29 -12.88
N LYS A 203 -27.66 -16.45 -13.55
CA LYS A 203 -27.32 -15.91 -14.88
C LYS A 203 -26.84 -14.47 -14.84
N LYS A 204 -26.81 -13.86 -13.66
CA LYS A 204 -26.31 -12.51 -13.39
C LYS A 204 -25.15 -12.57 -12.41
N GLY A 205 -24.05 -11.91 -12.73
CA GLY A 205 -22.94 -11.85 -11.79
C GLY A 205 -21.78 -10.98 -12.24
N LEU A 206 -20.82 -10.83 -11.34
CA LEU A 206 -19.59 -10.10 -11.55
C LEU A 206 -18.41 -11.01 -11.19
N VAL A 207 -17.48 -11.16 -12.12
CA VAL A 207 -16.20 -11.84 -11.89
C VAL A 207 -15.09 -10.81 -11.98
N LEU A 208 -14.36 -10.68 -10.88
CA LEU A 208 -13.25 -9.77 -10.70
C LEU A 208 -11.98 -10.59 -10.48
N SER A 209 -10.97 -10.39 -11.32
CA SER A 209 -9.72 -11.12 -11.23
C SER A 209 -8.57 -10.13 -11.10
N ASP A 210 -8.05 -9.99 -9.89
CA ASP A 210 -6.79 -9.30 -9.61
C ASP A 210 -5.61 -10.29 -9.62
N THR A 211 -5.56 -11.07 -10.70
CA THR A 211 -4.54 -12.10 -10.91
C THR A 211 -3.89 -11.82 -12.26
N CYS A 212 -2.61 -11.49 -12.26
CA CYS A 212 -1.88 -11.22 -13.49
C CYS A 212 -0.69 -12.13 -13.68
N ASN A 213 -0.11 -12.03 -14.88
CA ASN A 213 1.07 -12.77 -15.34
C ASN A 213 2.16 -12.72 -14.26
N SER A 214 2.39 -13.84 -13.56
CA SER A 214 3.29 -13.95 -12.41
C SER A 214 4.74 -13.80 -12.83
N ALA A 215 5.14 -12.55 -13.11
CA ALA A 215 6.47 -12.15 -13.58
C ALA A 215 7.61 -12.52 -12.61
N GLY A 216 7.29 -13.06 -11.43
CA GLY A 216 8.24 -13.55 -10.43
C GLY A 216 8.09 -15.01 -10.00
N VAL A 217 7.10 -15.76 -10.51
CA VAL A 217 6.99 -17.21 -10.19
C VAL A 217 7.86 -18.00 -11.18
N GLN A 218 8.80 -18.78 -10.65
CA GLN A 218 9.74 -19.59 -11.42
C GLN A 218 9.40 -21.08 -11.28
N LEU A 219 9.34 -21.80 -12.40
CA LEU A 219 9.22 -23.26 -12.43
C LEU A 219 10.28 -23.82 -13.39
N THR A 220 10.95 -24.90 -12.98
CA THR A 220 11.92 -25.64 -13.79
C THR A 220 11.25 -26.23 -15.04
N GLY A 221 11.94 -26.17 -16.19
CA GLY A 221 11.44 -26.71 -17.48
C GLY A 221 10.58 -25.75 -18.32
N ARG A 222 10.52 -24.45 -17.99
CA ARG A 222 9.70 -23.47 -18.71
C ARG A 222 10.38 -22.90 -19.96
N SER A 223 9.62 -22.84 -21.06
CA SER A 223 9.90 -21.96 -22.20
C SER A 223 9.40 -20.54 -21.88
N SER A 224 10.27 -19.55 -22.02
CA SER A 224 9.99 -18.14 -21.68
C SER A 224 9.06 -17.41 -22.68
N GLY A 225 8.59 -18.06 -23.75
CA GLY A 225 8.06 -17.38 -24.94
C GLY A 225 6.55 -17.38 -25.19
N SER A 226 5.72 -18.14 -24.45
CA SER A 226 4.33 -18.44 -24.88
C SER A 226 3.21 -18.06 -23.88
N THR A 227 3.55 -17.36 -22.79
CA THR A 227 2.58 -16.96 -21.75
C THR A 227 1.48 -16.02 -22.23
N SER A 228 1.79 -15.07 -23.14
CA SER A 228 0.81 -14.05 -23.52
C SER A 228 -0.33 -14.57 -24.41
N ARG A 229 -0.11 -15.61 -25.22
CA ARG A 229 -1.16 -16.16 -26.12
C ARG A 229 -2.23 -16.92 -25.34
N VAL A 230 -1.82 -17.68 -24.33
CA VAL A 230 -2.72 -18.47 -23.48
C VAL A 230 -3.61 -17.55 -22.64
N ASN A 231 -3.06 -16.45 -22.11
CA ASN A 231 -3.85 -15.45 -21.39
C ASN A 231 -4.94 -14.80 -22.28
N ALA A 232 -4.62 -14.43 -23.52
CA ALA A 232 -5.63 -13.95 -24.47
C ALA A 232 -6.73 -14.96 -24.73
N ARG A 233 -6.34 -16.22 -24.96
CA ARG A 233 -7.28 -17.30 -25.23
C ARG A 233 -8.23 -17.46 -24.06
N TYR A 234 -7.70 -17.53 -22.83
CA TYR A 234 -8.52 -17.64 -21.63
C TYR A 234 -9.49 -16.47 -21.46
N ILE A 235 -9.03 -15.23 -21.62
CA ILE A 235 -9.91 -14.04 -21.58
C ILE A 235 -11.02 -14.15 -22.63
N THR A 236 -10.67 -14.55 -23.86
CA THR A 236 -11.64 -14.72 -24.96
C THR A 236 -12.65 -15.83 -24.66
N GLU A 237 -12.20 -16.95 -24.09
CA GLU A 237 -13.04 -18.08 -23.71
C GLU A 237 -13.98 -17.74 -22.55
N MET A 238 -13.53 -16.97 -21.56
CA MET A 238 -14.37 -16.45 -20.48
C MET A 238 -15.42 -15.49 -21.04
N ASN A 239 -15.02 -14.60 -21.96
CA ASN A 239 -15.96 -13.71 -22.63
C ASN A 239 -17.01 -14.49 -23.41
N SER A 240 -16.69 -15.65 -23.99
CA SER A 240 -17.66 -16.46 -24.75
C SER A 240 -18.76 -17.13 -23.92
N ILE A 241 -18.72 -17.05 -22.58
CA ILE A 241 -19.75 -17.64 -21.72
C ILE A 241 -21.07 -16.89 -21.90
N ASP A 242 -22.04 -17.54 -22.53
CA ASP A 242 -23.38 -17.00 -22.80
C ASP A 242 -24.18 -16.78 -21.51
N SER A 243 -24.08 -15.57 -20.94
CA SER A 243 -24.66 -15.21 -19.64
C SER A 243 -24.61 -13.70 -19.38
N GLY A 244 -25.47 -13.21 -18.48
CA GLY A 244 -25.46 -11.83 -17.96
C GLY A 244 -24.34 -11.57 -16.93
N ILE A 245 -23.15 -12.11 -17.18
CA ILE A 245 -21.99 -12.02 -16.30
C ILE A 245 -21.02 -10.96 -16.85
N GLY A 246 -20.66 -10.00 -16.00
CA GLY A 246 -19.59 -9.04 -16.28
C GLY A 246 -18.23 -9.57 -15.82
N PHE A 247 -17.20 -9.42 -16.66
CA PHE A 247 -15.83 -9.80 -16.33
C PHE A 247 -14.94 -8.56 -16.27
N ILE A 248 -14.13 -8.43 -15.22
CA ILE A 248 -13.11 -7.39 -15.09
C ILE A 248 -11.79 -8.03 -14.67
N TRP A 249 -10.76 -7.80 -15.47
CA TRP A 249 -9.40 -8.28 -15.29
C TRP A 249 -8.51 -7.10 -14.93
N SER A 250 -7.64 -7.26 -13.92
CA SER A 250 -6.88 -6.15 -13.38
C SER A 250 -5.79 -5.60 -14.30
N ALA A 251 -5.27 -6.39 -15.23
CA ALA A 251 -4.33 -5.93 -16.26
C ALA A 251 -4.57 -6.57 -17.62
N GLY A 252 -4.01 -5.97 -18.66
CA GLY A 252 -4.09 -6.46 -20.03
C GLY A 252 -3.28 -7.74 -20.25
N GLN A 253 -3.48 -8.34 -21.44
CA GLN A 253 -2.87 -9.61 -21.86
C GLN A 253 -1.33 -9.70 -21.71
N PHE A 254 -0.64 -8.55 -21.74
CA PHE A 254 0.82 -8.43 -21.73
C PHE A 254 1.36 -7.78 -20.45
N GLU A 255 0.53 -7.61 -19.42
CA GLU A 255 0.84 -6.76 -18.26
C GLU A 255 0.77 -7.53 -16.94
N THR A 256 1.31 -6.91 -15.89
CA THR A 256 1.31 -7.45 -14.52
C THR A 256 0.61 -6.47 -13.58
N ALA A 257 -0.31 -6.98 -12.77
CA ALA A 257 -0.94 -6.25 -11.67
C ALA A 257 0.13 -5.67 -10.74
N ARG A 258 -0.12 -4.45 -10.27
CA ARG A 258 0.77 -3.72 -9.37
C ARG A 258 0.15 -3.67 -7.99
N GLU A 259 1.00 -3.83 -6.99
CA GLU A 259 0.70 -3.59 -5.57
C GLU A 259 1.51 -2.38 -5.07
N PRO A 260 1.15 -1.14 -5.45
CA PRO A 260 1.90 0.02 -4.99
C PRO A 260 1.82 0.12 -3.47
N LEU A 261 2.99 0.11 -2.81
CA LEU A 261 3.10 -0.05 -1.36
C LEU A 261 2.27 0.93 -0.54
N TYR A 262 1.97 2.09 -1.10
CA TYR A 262 1.31 3.21 -0.46
C TYR A 262 -0.21 3.19 -0.44
N LEU A 263 -0.80 2.34 -1.27
CA LEU A 263 -2.25 2.19 -1.34
C LEU A 263 -2.76 1.24 -0.24
N GLY A 264 -1.87 0.40 0.32
CA GLY A 264 -2.28 -0.73 1.16
C GLY A 264 -3.11 -1.78 0.39
N HIS A 265 -3.05 -1.73 -0.94
CA HIS A 265 -3.92 -2.42 -1.88
C HIS A 265 -3.19 -2.71 -3.20
N GLY A 266 -3.67 -3.69 -3.97
CA GLY A 266 -3.47 -3.73 -5.40
C GLY A 266 -4.02 -2.45 -6.06
N ALA A 267 -3.32 -1.89 -7.05
CA ALA A 267 -3.74 -0.66 -7.73
C ALA A 267 -5.16 -0.78 -8.30
N PHE A 268 -5.48 -1.95 -8.85
CA PHE A 268 -6.81 -2.27 -9.36
C PHE A 268 -7.85 -2.29 -8.23
N THR A 269 -7.62 -3.05 -7.17
CA THR A 269 -8.59 -3.19 -6.08
C THR A 269 -8.84 -1.86 -5.37
N TYR A 270 -7.80 -1.03 -5.22
CA TYR A 270 -7.94 0.33 -4.73
C TYR A 270 -8.93 1.15 -5.57
N CYS A 271 -8.71 1.25 -6.89
CA CYS A 271 -9.61 1.98 -7.78
C CYS A 271 -11.01 1.35 -7.79
N LEU A 272 -11.12 0.02 -7.74
CA LEU A 272 -12.40 -0.68 -7.71
C LEU A 272 -13.25 -0.24 -6.50
N LEU A 273 -12.65 -0.24 -5.31
CA LEU A 273 -13.34 0.17 -4.08
C LEU A 273 -13.77 1.64 -4.13
N GLU A 274 -12.90 2.54 -4.62
CA GLU A 274 -13.25 3.95 -4.77
C GLU A 274 -14.37 4.17 -5.80
N GLY A 275 -14.34 3.43 -6.92
CA GLY A 275 -15.38 3.46 -7.94
C GLY A 275 -16.73 2.97 -7.39
N LEU A 276 -16.75 1.82 -6.72
CA LEU A 276 -17.96 1.23 -6.13
C LEU A 276 -18.54 2.09 -4.98
N ARG A 277 -17.72 2.89 -4.30
CA ARG A 277 -18.18 3.87 -3.30
C ARG A 277 -18.90 5.08 -3.92
N GLY A 278 -18.94 5.17 -5.24
CA GLY A 278 -19.73 6.14 -6.00
C GLY A 278 -18.91 7.01 -6.96
N ASN A 279 -17.57 6.90 -6.97
CA ASN A 279 -16.75 7.68 -7.92
C ASN A 279 -16.96 7.23 -9.37
N ALA A 280 -17.48 6.01 -9.58
CA ALA A 280 -17.81 5.49 -10.90
C ALA A 280 -19.23 5.86 -11.36
N ASP A 281 -20.12 6.37 -10.49
CA ASP A 281 -21.48 6.79 -10.87
C ASP A 281 -21.43 8.11 -11.67
N GLN A 282 -21.12 7.98 -12.97
CA GLN A 282 -20.95 9.10 -13.87
C GLN A 282 -22.27 9.81 -14.16
N ASN A 283 -23.35 9.04 -14.26
CA ASN A 283 -24.66 9.53 -14.68
C ASN A 283 -25.52 10.04 -13.50
N GLN A 284 -25.11 9.72 -12.27
CA GLN A 284 -25.64 10.21 -11.00
C GLN A 284 -27.03 9.65 -10.66
N ASP A 285 -27.34 8.46 -11.15
CA ASP A 285 -28.61 7.76 -10.90
C ASP A 285 -28.61 6.91 -9.62
N SER A 286 -27.65 7.14 -8.73
CA SER A 286 -27.55 6.52 -7.40
C SER A 286 -27.20 5.03 -7.44
N ARG A 287 -26.65 4.55 -8.55
CA ARG A 287 -26.09 3.21 -8.67
C ARG A 287 -24.76 3.27 -9.41
N VAL A 288 -23.85 2.39 -9.05
CA VAL A 288 -22.69 2.09 -9.89
C VAL A 288 -23.01 0.83 -10.67
N THR A 289 -22.98 0.92 -11.98
CA THR A 289 -23.22 -0.19 -12.89
C THR A 289 -21.94 -0.84 -13.38
N PHE A 290 -22.04 -2.00 -14.06
CA PHE A 290 -20.88 -2.66 -14.65
C PHE A 290 -20.15 -1.80 -15.69
N ASN A 291 -20.89 -1.09 -16.55
CA ASN A 291 -20.26 -0.24 -17.54
C ASN A 291 -19.49 0.91 -16.88
N GLU A 292 -20.11 1.55 -15.90
CA GLU A 292 -19.54 2.66 -15.15
C GLU A 292 -18.27 2.29 -14.38
N ILE A 293 -18.30 1.18 -13.64
CA ILE A 293 -17.10 0.73 -12.93
C ILE A 293 -15.99 0.34 -13.91
N GLY A 294 -16.35 -0.30 -15.04
CA GLY A 294 -15.39 -0.66 -16.08
C GLY A 294 -14.70 0.56 -16.69
N GLU A 295 -15.47 1.58 -17.06
CA GLU A 295 -14.95 2.84 -17.60
C GLU A 295 -14.07 3.57 -16.59
N TYR A 296 -14.53 3.68 -15.34
CA TYR A 296 -13.76 4.28 -14.25
C TYR A 296 -12.41 3.58 -14.04
N LEU A 297 -12.40 2.25 -14.01
CA LEU A 297 -11.18 1.46 -13.83
C LEU A 297 -10.21 1.62 -15.00
N ARG A 298 -10.72 1.64 -16.23
CA ARG A 298 -9.91 1.86 -17.44
C ARG A 298 -9.21 3.22 -17.42
N GLU A 299 -9.83 4.22 -16.80
CA GLU A 299 -9.28 5.57 -16.71
C GLU A 299 -8.32 5.75 -15.51
N GLU A 300 -8.68 5.26 -14.33
CA GLU A 300 -7.95 5.58 -13.08
C GLU A 300 -6.75 4.68 -12.83
N VAL A 301 -6.81 3.40 -13.17
CA VAL A 301 -5.69 2.46 -12.90
C VAL A 301 -4.42 2.84 -13.67
N PRO A 302 -4.45 3.23 -14.96
CA PRO A 302 -3.26 3.71 -15.66
C PRO A 302 -2.65 4.97 -15.01
N LYS A 303 -3.50 5.90 -14.53
CA LYS A 303 -3.03 7.14 -13.87
C LYS A 303 -2.18 6.84 -12.62
N ILE A 304 -2.62 5.91 -11.78
CA ILE A 304 -1.93 5.59 -10.52
C ILE A 304 -0.77 4.60 -10.68
N THR A 305 -0.70 3.89 -11.81
CA THR A 305 0.38 2.93 -12.11
C THR A 305 1.45 3.48 -13.05
N GLU A 306 1.37 4.76 -13.44
CA GLU A 306 2.23 5.38 -14.46
C GLU A 306 2.15 4.65 -15.81
N ASP A 307 0.92 4.33 -16.26
CA ASP A 307 0.63 3.69 -17.54
C ASP A 307 1.16 2.23 -17.65
N LYS A 308 1.39 1.56 -16.50
CA LYS A 308 1.97 0.20 -16.45
C LYS A 308 0.94 -0.92 -16.28
N GLN A 309 -0.32 -0.57 -16.07
CA GLN A 309 -1.42 -1.51 -15.86
C GLN A 309 -2.72 -0.93 -16.43
N HIS A 310 -3.34 -1.70 -17.32
CA HIS A 310 -4.57 -1.35 -18.01
C HIS A 310 -5.63 -2.43 -17.76
N PRO A 311 -6.64 -2.17 -16.91
CA PRO A 311 -7.73 -3.10 -16.72
C PRO A 311 -8.48 -3.39 -18.01
N TYR A 312 -8.89 -4.63 -18.18
CA TYR A 312 -9.72 -5.07 -19.29
C TYR A 312 -11.07 -5.53 -18.75
N TYR A 313 -12.17 -5.04 -19.32
CA TYR A 313 -13.52 -5.47 -18.95
C TYR A 313 -14.36 -5.80 -20.18
N SER A 314 -15.32 -6.70 -19.99
CA SER A 314 -16.16 -7.25 -21.05
C SER A 314 -17.44 -7.87 -20.50
N THR A 315 -18.50 -7.79 -21.31
CA THR A 315 -19.73 -8.57 -21.13
C THR A 315 -20.32 -8.87 -22.51
N ASN A 316 -20.94 -10.04 -22.66
CA ASN A 316 -21.65 -10.42 -23.88
C ASN A 316 -23.14 -10.09 -23.82
N PHE A 317 -23.63 -9.56 -22.71
CA PHE A 317 -25.05 -9.29 -22.51
C PHE A 317 -25.28 -7.83 -22.14
N LEU A 318 -26.09 -7.14 -22.96
CA LEU A 318 -26.33 -5.70 -22.82
C LEU A 318 -26.94 -5.34 -21.46
N GLU A 319 -27.81 -6.18 -20.89
CA GLU A 319 -28.43 -5.88 -19.60
C GLU A 319 -27.45 -5.95 -18.42
N ALA A 320 -26.38 -6.76 -18.53
CA ALA A 320 -25.35 -6.85 -17.49
C ALA A 320 -24.65 -5.50 -17.28
N ASN A 321 -24.56 -4.66 -18.33
CA ASN A 321 -24.02 -3.31 -18.24
C ASN A 321 -24.79 -2.41 -17.28
N TYR A 322 -26.06 -2.71 -16.99
CA TYR A 322 -26.97 -1.87 -16.21
C TYR A 322 -27.36 -2.48 -14.86
N ILE A 323 -26.81 -3.64 -14.50
CA ILE A 323 -27.01 -4.22 -13.17
C ILE A 323 -26.28 -3.34 -12.15
N ALA A 324 -26.99 -2.91 -11.11
CA ALA A 324 -26.40 -2.19 -10.00
C ALA A 324 -25.43 -3.11 -9.24
N LEU A 325 -24.17 -2.71 -9.16
CA LEU A 325 -23.11 -3.37 -8.40
C LEU A 325 -22.98 -2.77 -6.99
N SER A 326 -23.28 -1.48 -6.86
CA SER A 326 -23.48 -0.81 -5.59
C SER A 326 -24.59 0.22 -5.69
N VAL A 327 -25.17 0.56 -4.55
CA VAL A 327 -26.11 1.66 -4.39
C VAL A 327 -25.35 2.82 -3.77
N VAL A 328 -25.48 3.99 -4.37
CA VAL A 328 -24.89 5.21 -3.86
C VAL A 328 -25.99 5.97 -3.14
N ASP A 329 -26.02 5.89 -1.81
CA ASP A 329 -26.92 6.73 -1.03
C ASP A 329 -26.50 8.20 -1.17
N TYR A 330 -27.36 8.97 -1.84
CA TYR A 330 -27.34 10.42 -1.90
C TYR A 330 -28.51 10.99 -1.07
N ALA A 331 -28.62 10.65 0.21
CA ALA A 331 -29.70 11.12 1.09
C ALA A 331 -29.93 12.65 1.09
N ASP A 332 -28.99 13.44 0.56
CA ASP A 332 -29.17 14.87 0.29
C ASP A 332 -28.72 15.29 -1.14
N LEU A 333 -29.21 14.67 -2.21
CA LEU A 333 -29.09 15.33 -3.53
C LEU A 333 -29.67 16.73 -3.42
N ASN A 334 -28.84 17.73 -3.73
CA ASN A 334 -29.35 19.07 -3.94
C ASN A 334 -30.17 19.02 -5.23
N ALA A 335 -31.50 19.11 -5.12
CA ALA A 335 -32.45 18.85 -6.20
C ALA A 335 -32.25 19.77 -7.43
N GLU A 336 -31.49 20.86 -7.28
CA GLU A 336 -31.16 21.81 -8.35
C GLU A 336 -29.88 21.47 -9.12
N THR A 337 -28.96 20.65 -8.57
CA THR A 337 -27.62 20.44 -9.18
C THR A 337 -27.25 19.00 -9.46
N GLY A 338 -27.97 18.00 -8.92
CA GLY A 338 -27.68 16.57 -9.13
C GLY A 338 -26.38 16.07 -8.48
N ALA A 339 -25.61 16.94 -7.81
CA ALA A 339 -24.34 16.56 -7.21
C ALA A 339 -24.52 15.79 -5.88
N SER A 340 -23.82 14.65 -5.74
CA SER A 340 -23.71 13.90 -4.48
C SER A 340 -23.24 14.83 -3.36
N PRO A 341 -23.95 14.97 -2.25
CA PRO A 341 -23.49 15.79 -1.13
C PRO A 341 -22.45 15.04 -0.30
N TYR A 342 -22.00 13.84 -0.68
CA TYR A 342 -21.07 13.02 0.12
C TYR A 342 -19.68 13.02 -0.51
N GLY A 343 -18.67 12.98 0.34
CA GLY A 343 -17.30 12.70 -0.03
C GLY A 343 -16.71 11.64 0.88
N THR A 344 -15.43 11.37 0.69
CA THR A 344 -14.74 10.30 1.40
C THR A 344 -13.59 10.87 2.21
N LEU A 345 -13.39 10.39 3.43
CA LEU A 345 -12.23 10.70 4.25
C LEU A 345 -11.36 9.44 4.32
N VAL A 346 -10.14 9.52 3.79
CA VAL A 346 -9.17 8.44 3.87
C VAL A 346 -8.17 8.80 4.95
N ILE A 347 -8.17 8.04 6.05
CA ILE A 347 -7.29 8.25 7.19
C ILE A 347 -6.24 7.15 7.21
N ARG A 348 -4.97 7.56 7.27
CA ARG A 348 -3.84 6.64 7.44
C ARG A 348 -2.89 7.16 8.49
N THR A 349 -2.19 6.24 9.15
CA THR A 349 -1.27 6.55 10.26
C THR A 349 0.12 5.98 9.99
N PRO A 350 0.82 6.39 8.92
CA PRO A 350 2.03 5.73 8.46
C PRO A 350 3.11 5.74 9.56
N GLY A 351 3.59 4.56 9.94
CA GLY A 351 4.58 4.42 11.01
C GLY A 351 4.07 4.74 12.42
N LEU A 352 2.76 4.93 12.63
CA LEU A 352 2.14 5.13 13.93
C LEU A 352 1.10 4.05 14.24
N ASP A 353 1.37 3.28 15.30
CA ASP A 353 0.42 2.31 15.85
C ASP A 353 -0.38 2.90 17.02
N GLY A 354 -1.62 2.42 17.16
CA GLY A 354 -2.53 2.72 18.25
C GLY A 354 -3.06 4.16 18.28
N VAL A 355 -3.28 4.77 17.12
CA VAL A 355 -3.88 6.12 17.01
C VAL A 355 -5.40 6.00 17.15
N GLU A 356 -5.97 6.59 18.19
CA GLU A 356 -7.42 6.68 18.36
C GLU A 356 -7.97 7.83 17.53
N VAL A 357 -8.98 7.54 16.70
CA VAL A 357 -9.60 8.50 15.79
C VAL A 357 -11.04 8.79 16.23
N SER A 358 -11.40 10.06 16.27
CA SER A 358 -12.79 10.50 16.44
C SER A 358 -13.18 11.49 15.35
N ILE A 359 -14.43 11.42 14.90
CA ILE A 359 -15.01 12.27 13.86
C ILE A 359 -16.23 12.97 14.47
N ASP A 360 -16.24 14.30 14.45
CA ASP A 360 -17.29 15.13 15.04
C ASP A 360 -17.60 14.76 16.50
N GLY A 361 -16.55 14.41 17.26
CA GLY A 361 -16.63 14.02 18.68
C GLY A 361 -17.03 12.56 18.94
N ALA A 362 -17.44 11.80 17.93
CA ALA A 362 -17.74 10.38 18.06
C ALA A 362 -16.50 9.52 17.79
N TYR A 363 -16.22 8.54 18.67
CA TYR A 363 -15.17 7.55 18.43
C TYR A 363 -15.45 6.79 17.13
N TYR A 364 -14.44 6.72 16.27
CA TYR A 364 -14.52 6.02 15.00
C TYR A 364 -13.79 4.67 15.07
N ASP A 365 -12.46 4.68 15.24
CA ASP A 365 -11.64 3.48 15.27
C ASP A 365 -10.27 3.74 15.91
N LYS A 366 -9.52 2.67 16.21
CA LYS A 366 -8.12 2.71 16.62
C LYS A 366 -7.25 2.14 15.50
N LEU A 367 -6.41 3.00 14.93
CA LEU A 367 -5.64 2.70 13.72
C LEU A 367 -4.21 2.29 14.06
N ASP A 368 -3.71 1.33 13.29
CA ASP A 368 -2.32 0.92 13.27
C ASP A 368 -1.68 1.24 11.91
N SER A 369 -0.35 1.30 11.88
CA SER A 369 0.46 1.76 10.75
C SER A 369 0.28 1.00 9.44
N ARG A 370 -0.32 -0.20 9.50
CA ARG A 370 -0.62 -1.07 8.36
C ARG A 370 -2.05 -0.89 7.83
N ILE A 371 -2.86 -0.10 8.52
CA ILE A 371 -4.31 -0.05 8.33
C ILE A 371 -4.69 1.32 7.78
N GLN A 372 -5.21 1.35 6.56
CA GLN A 372 -5.93 2.50 6.03
C GLN A 372 -7.42 2.36 6.37
N ARG A 373 -8.06 3.46 6.76
CA ARG A 373 -9.52 3.52 6.89
C ARG A 373 -10.12 4.54 5.97
N THR A 374 -11.22 4.15 5.35
CA THR A 374 -11.98 4.99 4.44
C THR A 374 -13.37 5.20 5.03
N VAL A 375 -13.77 6.46 5.22
CA VAL A 375 -15.05 6.85 5.83
C VAL A 375 -15.84 7.70 4.84
N LYS A 376 -17.04 7.25 4.46
CA LYS A 376 -17.98 8.07 3.69
C LYS A 376 -18.67 9.04 4.64
N LEU A 377 -18.61 10.34 4.32
CA LEU A 377 -19.16 11.42 5.16
C LEU A 377 -19.91 12.42 4.29
N LYS A 378 -20.98 13.03 4.84
CA LYS A 378 -21.62 14.17 4.16
C LYS A 378 -20.60 15.30 4.01
N ALA A 379 -20.57 15.93 2.86
CA ALA A 379 -19.73 17.04 2.53
C ALA A 379 -20.00 18.21 3.48
N GLY A 380 -18.95 18.95 3.74
CA GLY A 380 -18.92 20.00 4.74
C GLY A 380 -17.72 19.84 5.68
N PRO A 381 -17.58 20.81 6.60
CA PRO A 381 -16.54 20.77 7.60
C PRO A 381 -16.74 19.59 8.56
N ARG A 382 -15.64 18.92 8.90
CA ARG A 382 -15.55 17.80 9.83
C ARG A 382 -14.46 18.10 10.83
N GLN A 383 -14.76 17.94 12.11
CA GLN A 383 -13.76 18.00 13.17
C GLN A 383 -13.20 16.60 13.38
N LEU A 384 -11.91 16.42 13.09
CA LEU A 384 -11.23 15.15 13.31
C LEU A 384 -10.33 15.28 14.53
N SER A 385 -10.32 14.25 15.38
CA SER A 385 -9.41 14.16 16.51
C SER A 385 -8.58 12.89 16.45
N PHE A 386 -7.29 13.04 16.73
CA PHE A 386 -6.30 11.98 16.76
C PHE A 386 -5.62 11.97 18.12
N THR A 387 -5.67 10.84 18.81
CA THR A 387 -5.08 10.69 20.14
C THR A 387 -4.09 9.53 20.17
N ARG A 388 -2.90 9.77 20.71
CA ARG A 388 -1.88 8.75 20.95
C ARG A 388 -1.02 9.13 22.14
N ALA A 389 -0.79 8.19 23.06
CA ALA A 389 0.09 8.38 24.23
C ALA A 389 -0.19 9.67 25.03
N GLY A 390 -1.47 10.05 25.17
CA GLY A 390 -1.90 11.25 25.90
C GLY A 390 -1.83 12.55 25.12
N ILE A 391 -1.30 12.54 23.88
CA ILE A 391 -1.29 13.70 22.97
C ILE A 391 -2.55 13.62 22.12
N LYS A 392 -3.35 14.70 22.15
CA LYS A 392 -4.54 14.89 21.32
C LYS A 392 -4.30 16.02 20.33
N ARG A 393 -4.62 15.77 19.06
CA ARG A 393 -4.70 16.80 18.02
C ARG A 393 -6.09 16.84 17.43
N GLU A 394 -6.53 18.04 17.08
CA GLU A 394 -7.80 18.28 16.43
C GLU A 394 -7.56 19.10 15.17
N ILE A 395 -8.23 18.73 14.09
CA ILE A 395 -8.17 19.45 12.82
C ILE A 395 -9.57 19.63 12.24
N GLN A 396 -9.70 20.66 11.41
CA GLN A 396 -10.85 20.85 10.56
C GLN A 396 -10.50 20.36 9.15
N ALA A 397 -11.30 19.43 8.63
CA ALA A 397 -11.22 18.98 7.25
C ALA A 397 -12.54 19.29 6.55
N VAL A 398 -12.49 19.80 5.33
CA VAL A 398 -13.68 19.91 4.50
C VAL A 398 -13.76 18.66 3.63
N VAL A 399 -14.81 17.86 3.84
CA VAL A 399 -15.17 16.79 2.93
C VAL A 399 -15.90 17.43 1.75
N GLU A 400 -15.40 17.23 0.54
CA GLU A 400 -16.01 17.78 -0.67
C GLU A 400 -16.85 16.69 -1.36
N PRO A 401 -17.98 17.07 -2.01
CA PRO A 401 -18.74 16.20 -2.90
C PRO A 401 -17.85 15.40 -3.85
N ARG A 402 -18.02 14.07 -3.89
CA ARG A 402 -17.35 13.14 -4.84
C ARG A 402 -15.83 13.18 -4.82
N LYS A 403 -15.22 13.67 -3.73
CA LYS A 403 -13.77 13.72 -3.58
C LYS A 403 -13.34 12.98 -2.33
N SER A 404 -12.21 12.30 -2.46
CA SER A 404 -11.50 11.73 -1.32
C SER A 404 -10.59 12.79 -0.72
N LYS A 405 -10.80 13.12 0.56
CA LYS A 405 -9.90 13.93 1.36
C LYS A 405 -8.98 13.01 2.15
N TYR A 406 -7.70 13.09 1.85
CA TYR A 406 -6.68 12.31 2.56
C TYR A 406 -6.24 13.05 3.80
N VAL A 407 -6.22 12.32 4.91
CA VAL A 407 -5.66 12.76 6.19
C VAL A 407 -4.59 11.78 6.60
N GLU A 408 -3.36 12.25 6.59
CA GLU A 408 -2.25 11.51 7.16
C GLU A 408 -2.03 11.95 8.58
N VAL A 409 -1.88 11.00 9.50
CA VAL A 409 -1.38 11.29 10.84
C VAL A 409 0.07 10.86 10.90
N ASN A 410 0.93 11.84 11.14
CA ASN A 410 2.37 11.77 11.18
C ASN A 410 2.91 12.30 12.52
N LEU A 411 4.22 12.25 12.73
CA LEU A 411 4.90 12.89 13.87
C LEU A 411 5.57 14.20 13.42
N SER A 412 5.57 15.23 14.29
CA SER A 412 6.30 16.50 14.07
C SER A 412 7.46 16.66 15.06
N PHE A 413 8.51 17.32 14.56
CA PHE A 413 9.79 17.54 15.23
C PHE A 413 10.05 18.98 15.69
N THR A 414 9.11 19.92 15.54
CA THR A 414 9.36 21.33 15.85
C THR A 414 8.41 21.88 16.91
N GLN A 415 8.98 22.41 17.99
CA GLN A 415 8.31 23.29 18.95
C GLN A 415 8.04 24.63 18.24
N GLY A 416 7.11 24.68 17.28
CA GLY A 416 6.82 25.89 16.52
C GLY A 416 5.87 25.73 15.33
N ASP A 417 5.83 24.58 14.67
CA ASP A 417 4.94 24.34 13.52
C ASP A 417 3.88 23.30 13.89
N GLU A 418 2.95 23.70 14.75
CA GLU A 418 1.86 22.83 15.24
C GLU A 418 0.69 22.70 14.25
N GLU A 419 0.81 23.25 13.05
CA GLU A 419 -0.30 23.34 12.09
C GLU A 419 -0.34 22.14 11.13
N ALA A 420 -1.55 21.69 10.84
CA ALA A 420 -1.77 20.71 9.79
C ALA A 420 -1.39 21.33 8.44
N LEU A 421 -0.49 20.67 7.71
CA LEU A 421 -0.03 21.17 6.42
C LEU A 421 -0.85 20.50 5.31
N VAL A 422 -1.46 21.33 4.47
CA VAL A 422 -1.98 20.86 3.18
C VAL A 422 -0.79 20.75 2.23
N ASP A 423 -0.42 19.54 1.83
CA ASP A 423 0.56 19.35 0.78
C ASP A 423 -0.02 19.93 -0.51
N SER A 424 0.65 20.94 -1.08
CA SER A 424 0.20 21.65 -2.27
C SER A 424 0.19 20.78 -3.52
N THR A 425 0.97 19.69 -3.52
CA THR A 425 1.13 18.75 -4.64
C THR A 425 0.05 17.67 -4.60
N THR A 426 -0.20 17.10 -3.41
CA THR A 426 -1.11 15.96 -3.23
C THR A 426 -2.49 16.36 -2.68
N LYS A 427 -2.67 17.62 -2.24
CA LYS A 427 -3.85 18.15 -1.52
C LYS A 427 -4.19 17.39 -0.23
N GLN A 428 -3.28 16.54 0.21
CA GLN A 428 -3.38 15.76 1.43
C GLN A 428 -3.19 16.64 2.66
N LEU A 429 -3.98 16.39 3.70
CA LEU A 429 -3.84 17.07 4.98
C LEU A 429 -2.96 16.23 5.90
N ASN A 430 -1.81 16.76 6.28
CA ASN A 430 -0.88 16.12 7.20
C ASN A 430 -1.12 16.65 8.62
N VAL A 431 -1.44 15.75 9.54
CA VAL A 431 -1.65 16.02 10.96
C VAL A 431 -0.43 15.54 11.72
N TYR A 432 0.13 16.39 12.57
CA TYR A 432 1.34 16.03 13.30
C TYR A 432 1.13 15.90 14.81
N LEU A 433 1.50 14.74 15.34
CA LEU A 433 1.61 14.48 16.77
C LEU A 433 3.06 14.81 17.20
N SER A 434 3.24 15.71 18.18
CA SER A 434 4.57 16.23 18.55
C SER A 434 5.43 15.22 19.29
N GLU A 435 6.75 15.31 19.10
CA GLU A 435 7.78 14.52 19.79
C GLU A 435 8.65 15.35 20.77
N PRO A 436 9.57 14.75 21.55
CA PRO A 436 9.85 15.16 22.92
C PRO A 436 10.78 16.38 23.11
N LYS A 437 10.71 16.92 24.34
CA LYS A 437 11.41 18.05 24.97
C LYS A 437 12.76 18.46 24.36
N GLU A 438 12.89 19.74 24.03
CA GLU A 438 14.13 20.40 23.57
C GLU A 438 15.36 20.04 24.43
N PRO A 439 16.53 19.76 23.82
CA PRO A 439 17.74 19.43 24.56
C PRO A 439 18.22 20.58 25.46
N SER A 440 18.80 20.22 26.62
CA SER A 440 19.37 21.21 27.55
C SER A 440 20.53 22.00 26.92
N LYS A 441 20.75 23.23 27.40
CA LYS A 441 21.83 24.10 26.92
C LYS A 441 23.20 23.43 26.99
N ASP A 442 23.47 22.71 28.09
CA ASP A 442 24.73 22.01 28.31
C ASP A 442 24.90 20.85 27.32
N SER A 443 23.85 20.09 27.06
CA SER A 443 23.86 19.00 26.06
C SER A 443 24.14 19.54 24.65
N LYS A 444 23.56 20.69 24.29
CA LYS A 444 23.80 21.35 23.00
C LYS A 444 25.25 21.79 22.83
N GLU A 445 25.90 22.31 23.88
CA GLU A 445 27.31 22.70 23.82
C GLU A 445 28.23 21.49 23.58
N ILE A 446 27.99 20.37 24.26
CA ILE A 446 28.74 19.13 24.07
C ILE A 446 28.51 18.58 22.65
N PHE A 447 27.27 18.60 22.16
CA PHE A 447 26.92 18.19 20.81
C PHE A 447 27.72 18.98 19.76
N TYR A 448 27.80 20.32 19.87
CA TYR A 448 28.56 21.12 18.91
C TYR A 448 30.07 20.84 18.93
N LYS A 449 30.65 20.51 20.09
CA LYS A 449 32.05 20.02 20.16
C LYS A 449 32.19 18.69 19.41
N GLY A 450 31.22 17.79 19.57
CA GLY A 450 31.16 16.53 18.82
C GLY A 450 31.11 16.75 17.32
N VAL A 451 30.28 17.69 16.84
CA VAL A 451 30.19 18.05 15.41
C VAL A 451 31.52 18.62 14.89
N ASP A 452 32.21 19.47 15.67
CA ASP A 452 33.54 19.97 15.29
C ASP A 452 34.57 18.84 15.16
N SER A 453 34.60 17.90 16.11
CA SER A 453 35.48 16.73 16.04
C SER A 453 35.12 15.79 14.89
N PHE A 454 33.82 15.60 14.60
CA PHE A 454 33.33 14.83 13.46
C PHE A 454 33.79 15.44 12.13
N ASN A 455 33.65 16.75 11.97
CA ASN A 455 34.11 17.49 10.80
C ASN A 455 35.63 17.39 10.59
N LYS A 456 36.39 17.37 11.69
CA LYS A 456 37.84 17.12 11.67
C LYS A 456 38.21 15.63 11.46
N GLN A 457 37.25 14.75 11.20
CA GLN A 457 37.41 13.29 11.06
C GLN A 457 38.03 12.60 12.28
N LYS A 458 37.95 13.25 13.44
CA LYS A 458 38.31 12.61 14.70
C LYS A 458 37.11 11.80 15.18
N PHE A 459 36.71 10.79 14.40
CA PHE A 459 35.47 10.04 14.62
C PHE A 459 35.42 9.37 15.99
N GLY A 460 36.55 8.88 16.50
CA GLY A 460 36.64 8.35 17.87
C GLY A 460 36.30 9.41 18.94
N GLU A 461 36.85 10.62 18.83
CA GLU A 461 36.55 11.74 19.73
C GLU A 461 35.09 12.21 19.57
N ALA A 462 34.58 12.23 18.34
CA ALA A 462 33.20 12.59 18.04
C ALA A 462 32.20 11.62 18.69
N VAL A 463 32.45 10.30 18.61
CA VAL A 463 31.65 9.26 19.28
C VAL A 463 31.55 9.52 20.79
N GLU A 464 32.67 9.83 21.45
CA GLU A 464 32.68 10.14 22.89
C GLU A 464 31.85 11.38 23.22
N LEU A 465 31.98 12.44 22.42
CA LEU A 465 31.27 13.71 22.63
C LEU A 465 29.75 13.56 22.38
N PHE A 466 29.33 12.87 21.33
CA PHE A 466 27.90 12.61 21.10
C PHE A 466 27.30 11.74 22.18
N THR A 467 28.00 10.70 22.63
CA THR A 467 27.55 9.86 23.75
C THR A 467 27.34 10.67 25.02
N LYS A 468 28.27 11.57 25.35
CA LYS A 468 28.13 12.50 26.49
C LYS A 468 26.94 13.44 26.34
N ALA A 469 26.70 13.99 25.14
CA ALA A 469 25.56 14.86 24.87
C ALA A 469 24.21 14.13 25.04
N ILE A 470 24.14 12.87 24.64
CA ILE A 470 22.95 12.01 24.80
C ILE A 470 22.68 11.75 26.30
N GLN A 471 23.72 11.37 27.05
CA GLN A 471 23.63 11.12 28.48
C GLN A 471 23.20 12.35 29.28
N SER A 472 23.77 13.53 28.97
CA SER A 472 23.41 14.78 29.64
C SER A 472 21.98 15.24 29.35
N ASN A 473 21.34 14.69 28.31
CA ASN A 473 19.94 14.94 27.97
C ASN A 473 18.99 13.81 28.42
N GLY A 474 19.41 12.96 29.37
CA GLY A 474 18.59 11.86 29.87
C GLY A 474 18.36 10.73 28.86
N GLY A 475 19.24 10.60 27.87
CA GLY A 475 19.20 9.54 26.86
C GLY A 475 18.44 9.89 25.58
N ALA A 476 17.61 10.93 25.59
CA ALA A 476 16.80 11.32 24.43
C ALA A 476 17.39 12.54 23.71
N TYR A 477 18.32 12.35 22.77
CA TYR A 477 18.84 13.44 21.92
C TYR A 477 19.03 12.98 20.48
N HIS A 478 18.01 13.21 19.65
CA HIS A 478 17.94 12.71 18.28
C HIS A 478 19.16 13.08 17.42
N GLU A 479 19.49 14.36 17.30
CA GLU A 479 20.59 14.82 16.44
C GLU A 479 21.92 14.20 16.87
N ALA A 480 22.17 14.12 18.19
CA ALA A 480 23.38 13.49 18.70
C ALA A 480 23.44 11.99 18.38
N LEU A 481 22.31 11.27 18.39
CA LEU A 481 22.24 9.86 18.00
C LEU A 481 22.48 9.64 16.50
N VAL A 482 21.94 10.50 15.64
CA VAL A 482 22.20 10.45 14.19
C VAL A 482 23.69 10.66 13.90
N TYR A 483 24.29 11.70 14.50
CA TYR A 483 25.71 11.97 14.33
C TYR A 483 26.61 10.88 14.95
N LEU A 484 26.19 10.27 16.06
CA LEU A 484 26.85 9.11 16.64
C LEU A 484 26.84 7.92 15.67
N GLY A 485 25.70 7.62 15.05
CA GLY A 485 25.57 6.57 14.04
C GLY A 485 26.49 6.81 12.84
N ARG A 486 26.53 8.03 12.30
CA ARG A 486 27.46 8.38 11.21
C ARG A 486 28.92 8.23 11.61
N ALA A 487 29.29 8.66 12.82
CA ALA A 487 30.67 8.53 13.31
C ALA A 487 31.07 7.05 13.49
N GLN A 488 30.11 6.19 13.82
CA GLN A 488 30.32 4.74 13.91
C GLN A 488 30.47 4.10 12.52
N GLN A 489 29.66 4.49 11.52
CA GLN A 489 29.85 4.06 10.12
C GLN A 489 31.23 4.45 9.59
N SER A 490 31.69 5.68 9.84
CA SER A 490 33.04 6.11 9.45
C SER A 490 34.18 5.36 10.15
N LEU A 491 33.87 4.61 11.22
CA LEU A 491 34.81 3.70 11.90
C LEU A 491 34.61 2.23 11.52
N GLY A 492 33.73 1.92 10.56
CA GLY A 492 33.34 0.57 10.15
C GLY A 492 32.55 -0.21 11.21
N ARG A 493 31.89 0.50 12.15
CA ARG A 493 31.14 -0.10 13.27
C ARG A 493 29.65 -0.17 12.93
N GLU A 494 29.31 -0.96 11.92
CA GLU A 494 27.96 -0.95 11.30
C GLU A 494 26.84 -1.33 12.27
N GLU A 495 26.99 -2.38 13.07
CA GLU A 495 25.97 -2.77 14.07
C GLU A 495 25.74 -1.69 15.14
N ALA A 496 26.81 -0.97 15.53
CA ALA A 496 26.69 0.13 16.46
C ALA A 496 25.93 1.31 15.81
N ALA A 497 26.18 1.58 14.53
CA ALA A 497 25.46 2.59 13.77
C ALA A 497 23.96 2.24 13.64
N VAL A 498 23.63 0.99 13.31
CA VAL A 498 22.25 0.47 13.29
C VAL A 498 21.56 0.72 14.64
N ALA A 499 22.22 0.42 15.76
CA ALA A 499 21.68 0.67 17.09
C ALA A 499 21.44 2.16 17.35
N SER A 500 22.39 3.03 16.98
CA SER A 500 22.28 4.48 17.15
C SER A 500 21.14 5.08 16.30
N PHE A 501 20.99 4.65 15.04
CA PHE A 501 19.89 5.09 14.19
C PHE A 501 18.54 4.54 14.66
N LYS A 502 18.46 3.30 15.13
CA LYS A 502 17.23 2.78 15.77
C LYS A 502 16.87 3.58 17.02
N ALA A 503 17.85 3.95 17.84
CA ALA A 503 17.63 4.79 19.01
C ALA A 503 17.20 6.23 18.63
N ALA A 504 17.78 6.79 17.56
CA ALA A 504 17.33 8.06 17.00
C ALA A 504 15.86 7.95 16.54
N LEU A 505 15.53 6.92 15.77
CA LEU A 505 14.17 6.68 15.28
C LEU A 505 13.18 6.31 16.39
N ALA A 506 13.62 5.79 17.53
CA ALA A 506 12.75 5.62 18.70
C ALA A 506 12.33 6.96 19.32
N ILE A 507 13.12 8.02 19.09
CA ILE A 507 12.80 9.40 19.47
C ILE A 507 12.06 10.12 18.37
N ARG A 508 12.39 9.83 17.10
CA ARG A 508 11.87 10.43 15.86
C ARG A 508 11.49 9.41 14.81
N THR A 509 10.33 8.77 14.96
CA THR A 509 10.03 7.59 14.11
C THR A 509 9.77 7.94 12.64
N SER A 510 9.36 9.18 12.32
CA SER A 510 9.08 9.64 10.95
C SER A 510 10.27 10.28 10.23
N ASP A 511 11.46 10.30 10.83
CA ASP A 511 12.64 10.90 10.21
C ASP A 511 13.15 9.98 9.07
N TYR A 512 12.63 10.22 7.86
CA TYR A 512 12.95 9.43 6.67
C TYR A 512 14.42 9.52 6.24
N GLU A 513 15.14 10.55 6.68
CA GLU A 513 16.56 10.74 6.41
C GLU A 513 17.35 9.78 7.30
N THR A 514 17.00 9.72 8.58
CA THR A 514 17.55 8.73 9.51
C THR A 514 17.11 7.31 9.19
N GLN A 515 15.89 7.09 8.68
CA GLN A 515 15.47 5.78 8.15
C GLN A 515 16.34 5.34 6.97
N THR A 516 16.73 6.27 6.09
CA THR A 516 17.63 5.98 4.97
C THR A 516 19.04 5.65 5.45
N LEU A 517 19.55 6.39 6.45
CA LEU A 517 20.83 6.09 7.10
C LEU A 517 20.82 4.74 7.82
N LEU A 518 19.70 4.36 8.43
CA LEU A 518 19.52 3.04 9.02
C LEU A 518 19.56 1.94 7.95
N ALA A 519 18.87 2.13 6.82
CA ALA A 519 18.87 1.17 5.71
C ALA A 519 20.28 1.00 5.10
N GLU A 520 21.03 2.10 4.94
CA GLU A 520 22.44 2.10 4.54
C GLU A 520 23.31 1.32 5.54
N ALA A 521 23.18 1.57 6.84
CA ALA A 521 23.94 0.85 7.87
C ALA A 521 23.58 -0.65 7.95
N GLN A 522 22.30 -1.00 7.76
CA GLN A 522 21.84 -2.39 7.70
C GLN A 522 22.44 -3.12 6.49
N PHE A 523 22.47 -2.46 5.33
CA PHE A 523 23.11 -2.99 4.13
C PHE A 523 24.59 -3.29 4.38
N ASN A 524 25.33 -2.32 4.93
CA ASN A 524 26.75 -2.47 5.24
C ASN A 524 27.02 -3.53 6.32
N ALA A 525 26.10 -3.70 7.26
CA ALA A 525 26.14 -4.75 8.28
C ALA A 525 25.79 -6.16 7.76
N GLY A 526 25.36 -6.29 6.50
CA GLY A 526 25.00 -7.58 5.89
C GLY A 526 23.61 -8.10 6.30
N TYR A 527 22.67 -7.21 6.64
CA TYR A 527 21.28 -7.58 6.84
C TYR A 527 20.64 -8.06 5.53
N ASN A 528 19.44 -8.65 5.63
CA ASN A 528 18.71 -9.13 4.46
C ASN A 528 18.53 -7.99 3.44
N ILE A 529 19.09 -8.20 2.24
CA ILE A 529 19.13 -7.18 1.19
C ILE A 529 17.74 -6.82 0.66
N GLU A 530 16.80 -7.76 0.64
CA GLU A 530 15.42 -7.50 0.20
C GLU A 530 14.68 -6.61 1.20
N ASP A 531 14.91 -6.81 2.51
CA ASP A 531 14.35 -5.94 3.56
C ASP A 531 14.86 -4.51 3.45
N VAL A 532 16.15 -4.34 3.15
CA VAL A 532 16.77 -3.01 2.91
C VAL A 532 16.16 -2.36 1.67
N ILE A 533 16.05 -3.08 0.55
CA ILE A 533 15.42 -2.58 -0.69
C ILE A 533 13.99 -2.12 -0.40
N ASN A 534 13.22 -2.92 0.34
CA ASN A 534 11.84 -2.60 0.70
C ASN A 534 11.74 -1.33 1.55
N GLN A 535 12.62 -1.16 2.54
CA GLN A 535 12.68 0.04 3.36
C GLN A 535 12.97 1.29 2.50
N LEU A 536 13.99 1.23 1.64
CA LEU A 536 14.38 2.35 0.76
C LEU A 536 13.30 2.70 -0.26
N GLN A 537 12.66 1.70 -0.88
CA GLN A 537 11.53 1.93 -1.79
C GLN A 537 10.35 2.59 -1.08
N GLY A 538 10.05 2.20 0.16
CA GLY A 538 9.02 2.83 0.98
C GLY A 538 9.32 4.31 1.26
N ILE A 539 10.59 4.64 1.52
CA ILE A 539 11.03 6.02 1.73
C ILE A 539 10.93 6.84 0.44
N ILE A 540 11.47 6.32 -0.68
CA ILE A 540 11.42 6.98 -2.00
C ILE A 540 9.99 7.22 -2.44
N TYR A 541 9.08 6.30 -2.14
CA TYR A 541 7.68 6.48 -2.46
C TYR A 541 7.07 7.68 -1.71
N ARG A 542 7.28 7.74 -0.39
CA ARG A 542 6.73 8.83 0.45
C ARG A 542 7.43 10.17 0.19
N HIS A 543 8.70 10.12 -0.21
CA HIS A 543 9.55 11.29 -0.45
C HIS A 543 10.18 11.21 -1.84
N PRO A 544 9.40 11.39 -2.92
CA PRO A 544 9.86 11.16 -4.29
C PRO A 544 10.99 12.08 -4.75
N ASN A 545 11.09 13.27 -4.13
CA ASN A 545 12.12 14.28 -4.35
C ASN A 545 13.34 14.12 -3.41
N TYR A 546 13.41 13.05 -2.62
CA TYR A 546 14.58 12.74 -1.80
C TYR A 546 15.56 11.88 -2.59
N ASP A 547 16.62 12.51 -3.11
CA ASP A 547 17.61 11.87 -3.98
C ASP A 547 18.44 10.82 -3.24
N TYR A 548 18.82 11.08 -1.99
CA TYR A 548 19.75 10.21 -1.25
C TYR A 548 19.24 8.78 -1.07
N ALA A 549 17.95 8.58 -0.77
CA ALA A 549 17.40 7.22 -0.71
C ALA A 549 17.49 6.48 -2.06
N ARG A 550 17.39 7.19 -3.18
CA ARG A 550 17.59 6.62 -4.53
C ARG A 550 19.05 6.26 -4.78
N VAL A 551 19.98 7.08 -4.28
CA VAL A 551 21.43 6.81 -4.35
C VAL A 551 21.76 5.53 -3.58
N VAL A 552 21.29 5.41 -2.33
CA VAL A 552 21.51 4.19 -1.52
C VAL A 552 20.85 2.97 -2.18
N LEU A 553 19.62 3.10 -2.70
CA LEU A 553 18.96 1.99 -3.41
C LEU A 553 19.74 1.56 -4.66
N ALA A 554 20.34 2.51 -5.39
CA ALA A 554 21.14 2.20 -6.55
C ALA A 554 22.42 1.43 -6.20
N ASP A 555 23.06 1.79 -5.09
CA ASP A 555 24.23 1.08 -4.56
C ASP A 555 23.88 -0.36 -4.17
N VAL A 556 22.74 -0.53 -3.49
CA VAL A 556 22.20 -1.87 -3.19
C VAL A 556 21.97 -2.69 -4.48
N PHE A 557 21.46 -2.07 -5.56
CA PHE A 557 21.33 -2.75 -6.85
C PHE A 557 22.66 -3.07 -7.52
N LEU A 558 23.70 -2.24 -7.36
CA LEU A 558 25.05 -2.56 -7.84
C LEU A 558 25.59 -3.83 -7.19
N SER A 559 25.42 -4.00 -5.89
CA SER A 559 25.87 -5.21 -5.18
C SER A 559 25.18 -6.49 -5.70
N ARG A 560 23.95 -6.37 -6.21
CA ARG A 560 23.20 -7.45 -6.87
C ARG A 560 23.53 -7.63 -8.36
N ARG A 561 24.44 -6.80 -8.91
CA ARG A 561 24.74 -6.70 -10.34
C ARG A 561 23.54 -6.27 -11.19
N ASP A 562 22.50 -5.66 -10.60
CA ASP A 562 21.42 -5.03 -11.35
C ASP A 562 21.82 -3.61 -11.78
N PHE A 563 22.75 -3.55 -12.74
CA PHE A 563 23.28 -2.28 -13.25
C PHE A 563 22.21 -1.42 -13.93
N SER A 564 21.21 -2.05 -14.56
CA SER A 564 20.09 -1.35 -15.20
C SER A 564 19.13 -0.76 -14.16
N GLY A 565 18.87 -1.45 -13.05
CA GLY A 565 18.14 -0.94 -11.90
C GLY A 565 18.82 0.25 -11.26
N ALA A 566 20.13 0.14 -11.00
CA ALA A 566 20.94 1.23 -10.47
C ALA A 566 20.88 2.47 -11.38
N GLU A 567 21.11 2.30 -12.69
CA GLU A 567 21.06 3.39 -13.68
C GLU A 567 19.71 4.15 -13.64
N ARG A 568 18.58 3.45 -13.50
CA ARG A 568 17.25 4.09 -13.44
C ARG A 568 17.09 4.96 -12.19
N GLN A 569 17.53 4.48 -11.03
CA GLN A 569 17.42 5.24 -9.78
C GLN A 569 18.33 6.47 -9.80
N LEU A 570 19.55 6.32 -10.33
CA LEU A 570 20.54 7.39 -10.38
C LEU A 570 20.16 8.49 -11.36
N LYS A 571 19.55 8.17 -12.51
CA LYS A 571 18.97 9.18 -13.41
C LYS A 571 17.98 10.07 -12.66
N ARG A 572 17.05 9.47 -11.91
CA ARG A 572 16.08 10.24 -11.10
C ARG A 572 16.76 11.04 -9.99
N ALA A 573 17.77 10.47 -9.32
CA ALA A 573 18.53 11.19 -8.29
C ALA A 573 19.25 12.43 -8.86
N ILE A 574 19.88 12.30 -10.03
CA ILE A 574 20.58 13.38 -10.73
C ILE A 574 19.61 14.41 -11.29
N ASP A 575 18.42 14.01 -11.78
CA ASP A 575 17.38 14.95 -12.21
C ASP A 575 16.92 15.85 -11.05
N ILE A 576 16.85 15.30 -9.83
CA ILE A 576 16.47 16.04 -8.61
C ILE A 576 17.62 16.91 -8.12
N VAL A 577 18.81 16.31 -7.97
CA VAL A 577 20.03 16.99 -7.49
C VAL A 577 21.17 16.77 -8.49
N PRO A 578 21.29 17.62 -9.53
CA PRO A 578 22.34 17.50 -10.54
C PRO A 578 23.76 17.73 -10.02
N THR A 579 23.88 18.16 -8.76
CA THR A 579 25.16 18.44 -8.10
C THR A 579 25.51 17.40 -7.05
N SER A 580 24.89 16.21 -7.07
CA SER A 580 25.13 15.14 -6.10
C SER A 580 26.36 14.31 -6.49
N PRO A 581 27.52 14.45 -5.82
CA PRO A 581 28.72 13.71 -6.22
C PRO A 581 28.56 12.17 -6.17
N PRO A 582 27.95 11.57 -5.12
CA PRO A 582 27.72 10.12 -5.06
C PRO A 582 26.83 9.60 -6.18
N ALA A 583 25.80 10.36 -6.58
CA ALA A 583 24.91 9.94 -7.65
C ALA A 583 25.66 9.80 -8.98
N HIS A 584 26.54 10.75 -9.31
CA HIS A 584 27.40 10.67 -10.49
C HIS A 584 28.44 9.55 -10.39
N MET A 585 29.03 9.34 -9.21
CA MET A 585 30.03 8.29 -8.99
C MET A 585 29.45 6.88 -9.17
N ILE A 586 28.34 6.59 -8.50
CA ILE A 586 27.64 5.29 -8.58
C ILE A 586 27.07 5.10 -9.99
N MET A 587 26.67 6.18 -10.68
CA MET A 587 26.22 6.10 -12.08
C MET A 587 27.36 5.68 -13.01
N ALA A 588 28.56 6.23 -12.81
CA ALA A 588 29.74 5.83 -13.57
C ALA A 588 30.06 4.34 -13.39
N GLU A 589 29.99 3.85 -12.15
CA GLU A 589 30.21 2.44 -11.87
C GLU A 589 29.14 1.55 -12.53
N ALA A 590 27.85 1.88 -12.35
CA ALA A 590 26.74 1.17 -12.97
C ALA A 590 26.87 1.07 -14.48
N LEU A 591 27.30 2.14 -15.15
CA LEU A 591 27.47 2.17 -16.59
C LEU A 591 28.69 1.39 -17.07
N THR A 592 29.77 1.35 -16.27
CA THR A 592 31.01 0.65 -16.65
C THR A 592 30.78 -0.85 -16.83
N PHE A 593 29.93 -1.46 -16.00
CA PHE A 593 29.60 -2.88 -16.09
C PHE A 593 28.54 -3.21 -17.14
N GLN A 594 27.99 -2.21 -17.84
CA GLN A 594 27.05 -2.44 -18.93
C GLN A 594 27.80 -2.44 -20.26
N ASN A 595 27.89 -3.62 -20.87
CA ASN A 595 28.76 -3.94 -22.00
C ASN A 595 28.32 -3.29 -23.33
N SER A 596 28.33 -1.96 -23.39
CA SER A 596 27.89 -1.14 -24.52
C SER A 596 28.74 0.11 -24.61
N LYS A 597 29.31 0.37 -25.80
CA LYS A 597 30.22 1.51 -26.04
C LYS A 597 29.59 2.87 -25.67
N PRO A 598 28.32 3.19 -26.02
CA PRO A 598 27.65 4.40 -25.53
C PRO A 598 27.60 4.51 -24.00
N LYS A 599 27.36 3.40 -23.29
CA LYS A 599 27.28 3.40 -21.82
C LYS A 599 28.65 3.61 -21.18
N GLN A 600 29.69 2.98 -21.71
CA GLN A 600 31.06 3.19 -21.20
C GLN A 600 31.59 4.60 -21.47
N MET A 601 31.24 5.21 -22.60
CA MET A 601 31.54 6.64 -22.83
C MET A 601 30.82 7.54 -21.81
N GLN A 602 29.55 7.24 -21.52
CA GLN A 602 28.82 7.95 -20.48
C GLN A 602 29.46 7.73 -19.10
N ALA A 603 29.90 6.52 -18.78
CA ALA A 603 30.55 6.21 -17.50
C ALA A 603 31.74 7.12 -17.21
N VAL A 604 32.62 7.35 -18.20
CA VAL A 604 33.76 8.27 -18.07
C VAL A 604 33.28 9.68 -17.74
N LYS A 605 32.28 10.19 -18.45
CA LYS A 605 31.72 11.53 -18.24
C LYS A 605 31.11 11.69 -16.83
N GLU A 606 30.37 10.69 -16.36
CA GLU A 606 29.78 10.70 -15.02
C GLU A 606 30.89 10.69 -13.94
N ALA A 607 31.95 9.91 -14.14
CA ALA A 607 33.09 9.87 -13.22
C ALA A 607 33.87 11.20 -13.16
N GLU A 608 34.09 11.84 -14.31
CA GLU A 608 34.70 13.18 -14.38
C GLU A 608 33.83 14.22 -13.65
N THR A 609 32.50 14.17 -13.86
CA THR A 609 31.54 15.04 -13.20
C THR A 609 31.57 14.85 -11.68
N ALA A 610 31.62 13.60 -11.20
CA ALA A 610 31.74 13.28 -9.79
C ALA A 610 33.01 13.90 -9.19
N LEU A 611 34.17 13.74 -9.84
CA LEU A 611 35.45 14.29 -9.40
C LEU A 611 35.42 15.82 -9.29
N GLU A 612 34.83 16.51 -10.27
CA GLU A 612 34.66 17.96 -10.21
C GLU A 612 33.76 18.41 -9.05
N LEU A 613 32.63 17.71 -8.85
CA LEU A 613 31.67 18.04 -7.80
C LEU A 613 32.27 17.81 -6.41
N PHE A 614 32.99 16.70 -6.22
CA PHE A 614 33.74 16.42 -4.99
C PHE A 614 34.77 17.53 -4.68
N ASP A 615 35.50 18.04 -5.68
CA ASP A 615 36.43 19.17 -5.48
C ASP A 615 35.70 20.47 -5.10
N LYS A 616 34.57 20.78 -5.77
CA LYS A 616 33.75 21.98 -5.50
C LYS A 616 33.15 21.98 -4.10
N VAL A 617 32.59 20.85 -3.65
CA VAL A 617 32.01 20.70 -2.30
C VAL A 617 33.08 20.96 -1.23
N SER A 618 34.26 20.38 -1.39
CA SER A 618 35.38 20.58 -0.47
C SER A 618 35.84 22.03 -0.36
N ARG A 619 35.81 22.79 -1.47
CA ARG A 619 36.17 24.23 -1.45
C ARG A 619 35.10 25.10 -0.79
N LYS A 620 33.81 24.85 -1.04
CA LYS A 620 32.70 25.66 -0.51
C LYS A 620 32.54 25.53 1.01
N GLN A 621 32.76 24.34 1.57
CA GLN A 621 32.60 24.11 3.01
C GLN A 621 33.71 24.75 3.87
N VAL A 622 34.90 25.01 3.32
CA VAL A 622 35.94 25.82 3.97
C VAL A 622 35.41 27.24 4.30
N SER A 623 34.49 27.78 3.49
CA SER A 623 33.93 29.12 3.69
C SER A 623 32.76 29.19 4.69
N ALA A 624 32.01 28.10 4.86
CA ALA A 624 30.76 28.05 5.64
C ALA A 624 30.98 27.75 7.14
N SER A 625 32.17 27.30 7.54
CA SER A 625 32.54 26.98 8.92
C SER A 625 32.48 28.17 9.90
N ARG A 626 32.23 29.40 9.43
CA ARG A 626 32.17 30.62 10.25
C ARG A 626 30.79 31.06 10.75
N GLY A 627 29.67 30.40 10.42
CA GLY A 627 28.40 30.84 11.04
C GLY A 627 27.07 30.24 10.59
N LEU A 628 26.81 28.95 10.84
CA LEU A 628 25.46 28.39 10.66
C LEU A 628 24.91 27.68 11.92
N LYS A 629 23.65 28.00 12.24
CA LYS A 629 22.87 27.51 13.40
C LYS A 629 21.92 26.34 13.09
N ARG A 630 21.78 25.93 11.84
CA ARG A 630 21.10 24.69 11.41
C ARG A 630 21.76 24.22 10.12
N LEU A 631 22.11 22.94 10.02
CA LEU A 631 22.83 22.36 8.89
C LEU A 631 21.97 21.27 8.22
N SER A 632 21.95 21.26 6.90
CA SER A 632 21.26 20.28 6.04
C SER A 632 21.96 18.91 6.06
N ILE A 633 21.25 17.84 5.71
CA ILE A 633 21.76 16.45 5.55
C ILE A 633 23.01 16.35 4.65
N SER A 634 23.16 17.23 3.67
CA SER A 634 24.40 17.35 2.89
C SER A 634 25.64 17.67 3.74
N HIS A 635 25.49 18.25 4.94
CA HIS A 635 26.57 18.41 5.93
C HIS A 635 26.83 17.15 6.77
N ILE A 636 25.82 16.28 6.92
CA ILE A 636 25.88 15.03 7.70
C ILE A 636 26.46 13.89 6.85
N ILE A 637 26.19 13.90 5.54
CA ILE A 637 26.73 12.93 4.59
C ILE A 637 28.24 13.15 4.36
N PHE A 638 28.69 14.41 4.28
CA PHE A 638 30.07 14.77 3.89
C PHE A 638 30.86 15.52 4.98
N GLY A 639 30.93 14.96 6.20
CA GLY A 639 31.63 15.54 7.37
C GLY A 639 32.75 16.53 7.00
N GLY A 640 32.52 17.80 7.34
CA GLY A 640 33.18 18.94 6.71
C GLY A 640 34.67 19.03 7.03
N GLY A 641 35.51 18.74 6.06
CA GLY A 641 36.94 19.01 6.11
C GLY A 641 37.63 18.47 4.87
N ARG A 642 38.70 19.15 4.44
CA ARG A 642 39.60 18.80 3.33
C ARG A 642 40.01 17.32 3.24
N TYR A 643 39.83 16.55 4.31
CA TYR A 643 40.37 15.21 4.51
C TYR A 643 39.41 14.07 4.06
N VAL A 644 38.06 14.21 4.06
CA VAL A 644 37.13 13.15 3.58
C VAL A 644 37.21 13.01 2.06
N ASN A 645 37.64 14.07 1.38
CA ASN A 645 37.75 14.01 -0.06
C ASN A 645 38.82 13.02 -0.54
N TYR A 646 39.80 12.59 0.27
CA TYR A 646 40.84 11.71 -0.25
C TYR A 646 40.36 10.30 -0.56
N GLU A 647 39.55 9.67 0.29
CA GLU A 647 39.02 8.32 0.05
C GLU A 647 37.95 8.33 -1.04
N ALA A 648 36.96 9.24 -0.95
CA ALA A 648 35.95 9.39 -1.98
C ALA A 648 36.54 9.82 -3.34
N MET A 649 37.55 10.69 -3.36
CA MET A 649 38.27 11.00 -4.61
C MET A 649 39.15 9.84 -5.08
N ALA A 650 39.73 9.03 -4.18
CA ALA A 650 40.51 7.86 -4.57
C ALA A 650 39.60 6.82 -5.24
N GLU A 651 38.42 6.58 -4.67
CA GLU A 651 37.38 5.72 -5.22
C GLU A 651 36.86 6.26 -6.55
N ALA A 652 36.50 7.55 -6.63
CA ALA A 652 36.08 8.17 -7.88
C ALA A 652 37.18 8.11 -8.97
N ARG A 653 38.46 8.28 -8.59
CA ARG A 653 39.60 8.11 -9.52
C ARG A 653 39.77 6.65 -9.96
N TYR A 654 39.55 5.70 -9.06
CA TYR A 654 39.58 4.28 -9.38
C TYR A 654 38.50 3.91 -10.39
N ILE A 655 37.25 4.33 -10.14
CA ILE A 655 36.11 4.13 -11.04
C ILE A 655 36.38 4.79 -12.39
N HIS A 656 36.88 6.03 -12.40
CA HIS A 656 37.26 6.72 -13.63
C HIS A 656 38.32 5.94 -14.44
N GLY A 657 39.38 5.45 -13.79
CA GLY A 657 40.40 4.63 -14.42
C GLY A 657 39.84 3.32 -14.97
N TYR A 658 38.94 2.66 -14.23
CA TYR A 658 38.30 1.42 -14.66
C TYR A 658 37.34 1.62 -15.84
N ALA A 659 36.59 2.72 -15.85
CA ALA A 659 35.73 3.12 -16.97
C ALA A 659 36.55 3.36 -18.24
N LEU A 660 37.70 4.05 -18.13
CA LEU A 660 38.63 4.26 -19.26
C LEU A 660 39.20 2.94 -19.79
N ILE A 661 39.64 2.05 -18.91
CA ILE A 661 40.17 0.73 -19.32
C ILE A 661 39.08 -0.09 -20.02
N SER A 662 37.86 -0.07 -19.50
CA SER A 662 36.72 -0.82 -20.07
C SER A 662 36.37 -0.29 -21.47
N LEU A 663 36.36 1.03 -21.64
CA LEU A 663 36.12 1.69 -22.93
C LEU A 663 37.19 1.36 -23.98
N VAL A 664 38.46 1.22 -23.58
CA VAL A 664 39.56 0.84 -24.48
C VAL A 664 39.51 -0.64 -24.88
N ARG A 665 38.89 -1.50 -24.05
CA ARG A 665 38.78 -2.94 -24.31
C ARG A 665 37.64 -3.32 -25.28
N LEU A 666 36.65 -2.45 -25.46
CA LEU A 666 35.56 -2.58 -26.45
C LEU A 666 35.95 -2.00 -27.80
#